data_AF-A0A4S5EHX7-F1
#
_entry.id   AF-A0A4S5EHX7-F1
#
_cell.length_a   1.000
_cell.length_b   1.000
_cell.length_c   1.000
_cell.angle_alpha   90.00
_cell.angle_beta   90.00
_cell.angle_gamma   90.00
#
_symmetry.space_group_name_H-M   'P 1'
#
loop_
_entity.id
_entity.type
_entity.pdbx_description
1 polymer ?
#
loop_
_entity_poly.entity_id
_entity_poly.type
_entity_poly.pdbx_seq_one_letter_code
_entity_poly.pdbx_strand_id
1 'polypeptide(L)'
;MRVEWPGGSTGSGAPPAVDHPRGSSVAAQLARLGFSDVDRVAATMERLGLLGGSATPADQESRLAVNVVVGALAAAADPDLALAALDQLVDALGPADGRGLVADLARHAGLRVRLCVVLGASRALGDHLARHPADWQVLLPDELGGAPPEAGRVRATLLRAVGADPADRTPRAVDDRPATLDALRVAYRRALLVVAARDLTGAVALDDATAELADLAASALDAALAIARAGLDPQLPPVRLAVIGMGKCGGRELNYVSDVDVLFVAEDGAGSDTADAQAALRAATRLAEGVVRAAGLVTSAGALFQVDVGLRPEGRDGVLVRTLDSHRAYYRRWARTWEFQALLKARPVAGDTALGAEFCAMVAPLVWTAASRPHFVADVRAMRRRVSSTLSRAQAQRNLKLGPGGLRDVEFAVQLLQLVHGRVDAKLRERSTLAALDGLARGGYVGRRDAADLAEAYRFLRNAEHRLQLQRLRRVHTLPRDPDELRWLARSLGMRTGEDFADAHARIVRTVRSLHQKLFYAPLLEAVARLSKEEIRLSHVEAQQWLAALGFAAPDRSLRHIEALISGVSRTAAIQRHLLPTLLPTLADAPDPDAGLLAYRRVSEALGRAPWYLRLLRDSAGAADRLARVLAFSRYVADLMTRAPESVRLLRTEADLVPVPRETLSRTMVAIVHRNPDWEDAVGRARAVRREELVRVACADLLGLLDVAAVGRALADAAAATIAATL
;
A
#
# COMPACT_ATOMS: atom_id res chain seq x y z
N MET A 1 15.69 -16.66 -5.03
CA MET A 1 14.85 -17.78 -5.48
C MET A 1 13.62 -17.11 -6.07
N ARG A 2 13.60 -16.90 -7.39
CA ARG A 2 12.53 -16.18 -8.09
C ARG A 2 11.24 -16.98 -7.90
N VAL A 3 10.20 -16.37 -7.34
CA VAL A 3 8.86 -16.88 -7.59
C VAL A 3 8.54 -16.36 -8.99
N GLU A 4 8.73 -17.22 -10.00
CA GLU A 4 8.20 -16.94 -11.32
C GLU A 4 6.68 -16.85 -11.17
N TRP A 5 6.18 -15.63 -11.17
CA TRP A 5 4.82 -15.39 -11.63
C TRP A 5 4.73 -16.00 -13.03
N PRO A 6 3.70 -16.80 -13.34
CA PRO A 6 3.53 -17.27 -14.71
C PRO A 6 3.22 -16.04 -15.57
N GLY A 7 4.28 -15.44 -16.11
CA GLY A 7 4.18 -14.61 -17.30
C GLY A 7 3.52 -15.48 -18.35
N GLY A 8 2.45 -14.95 -18.96
CA GLY A 8 1.67 -15.65 -19.95
C GLY A 8 2.56 -16.17 -21.06
N SER A 9 2.91 -17.46 -20.99
CA SER A 9 3.23 -18.21 -22.19
C SER A 9 1.92 -18.30 -22.95
N THR A 10 1.85 -17.67 -24.12
CA THR A 10 0.87 -17.97 -25.17
C THR A 10 1.14 -19.37 -25.75
N GLY A 11 1.27 -20.36 -24.88
CA GLY A 11 1.33 -21.76 -25.26
C GLY A 11 -0.09 -22.21 -25.53
N SER A 12 -0.35 -22.65 -26.75
CA SER A 12 -1.56 -23.37 -27.18
C SER A 12 -1.68 -24.75 -26.51
N GLY A 13 -1.32 -24.86 -25.23
CA GLY A 13 -1.42 -26.08 -24.46
C GLY A 13 -2.88 -26.39 -24.19
N ALA A 14 -3.38 -27.43 -24.85
CA ALA A 14 -4.61 -28.08 -24.45
C ALA A 14 -4.57 -28.37 -22.94
N PRO A 15 -5.71 -28.23 -22.21
CA PRO A 15 -5.75 -28.59 -20.80
C PRO A 15 -5.26 -30.03 -20.61
N PRO A 16 -4.62 -30.36 -19.48
CA PRO A 16 -4.20 -31.73 -19.21
C PRO A 16 -5.43 -32.63 -19.31
N ALA A 17 -5.33 -33.69 -20.13
CA ALA A 17 -6.35 -34.71 -20.20
C ALA A 17 -6.45 -35.35 -18.81
N VAL A 18 -7.56 -35.08 -18.12
CA VAL A 18 -7.87 -35.74 -16.86
C VAL A 18 -8.26 -37.17 -17.21
N ASP A 19 -7.48 -38.14 -16.74
CA ASP A 19 -7.78 -39.55 -16.94
C ASP A 19 -9.03 -39.89 -16.11
N HIS A 20 -10.15 -40.14 -16.79
CA HIS A 20 -11.44 -40.40 -16.17
C HIS A 20 -11.58 -41.90 -15.88
N PRO A 21 -11.54 -42.35 -14.61
CA PRO A 21 -11.95 -43.71 -14.29
C PRO A 21 -13.43 -43.87 -14.63
N ARG A 22 -13.75 -44.84 -15.48
CA ARG A 22 -15.12 -45.16 -15.92
C ARG A 22 -16.02 -45.42 -14.70
N GLY A 23 -17.07 -44.60 -14.53
CA GLY A 23 -18.14 -44.84 -13.54
C GLY A 23 -18.37 -43.77 -12.47
N SER A 24 -18.07 -42.49 -12.72
CA SER A 24 -18.37 -41.41 -11.75
C SER A 24 -19.67 -40.69 -12.10
N SER A 25 -20.59 -40.51 -11.14
CA SER A 25 -21.81 -39.74 -11.40
C SER A 25 -21.48 -38.29 -11.81
N VAL A 26 -22.37 -37.65 -12.58
CA VAL A 26 -22.28 -36.21 -12.95
C VAL A 26 -22.00 -35.35 -11.72
N ALA A 27 -22.67 -35.65 -10.60
CA ALA A 27 -22.44 -35.00 -9.32
C ALA A 27 -20.99 -35.13 -8.81
N ALA A 28 -20.38 -36.31 -8.88
CA ALA A 28 -19.01 -36.53 -8.47
C ALA A 28 -18.00 -35.79 -9.36
N GLN A 29 -18.29 -35.66 -10.66
CA GLN A 29 -17.45 -34.87 -11.57
C GLN A 29 -17.54 -33.37 -11.30
N LEU A 30 -18.75 -32.84 -11.08
CA LEU A 30 -18.96 -31.44 -10.72
C LEU A 30 -18.26 -31.08 -9.40
N ALA A 31 -18.33 -31.96 -8.39
CA ALA A 31 -17.58 -31.77 -7.14
C ALA A 31 -16.05 -31.69 -7.36
N ARG A 32 -15.50 -32.54 -8.25
CA ARG A 32 -14.07 -32.50 -8.60
C ARG A 32 -13.67 -31.23 -9.35
N LEU A 33 -14.59 -30.66 -10.12
CA LEU A 33 -14.42 -29.38 -10.82
C LEU A 33 -14.53 -28.17 -9.88
N GLY A 34 -14.87 -28.38 -8.61
CA GLY A 34 -14.90 -27.34 -7.57
C GLY A 34 -16.26 -26.69 -7.36
N PHE A 35 -17.34 -27.30 -7.85
CA PHE A 35 -18.71 -26.88 -7.56
C PHE A 35 -19.19 -27.45 -6.23
N SER A 36 -19.95 -26.66 -5.46
CA SER A 36 -20.38 -27.03 -4.10
C SER A 36 -21.75 -27.72 -4.08
N ASP A 37 -22.77 -27.12 -4.71
CA ASP A 37 -24.15 -27.64 -4.77
C ASP A 37 -24.40 -28.35 -6.11
N VAL A 38 -23.88 -29.57 -6.21
CA VAL A 38 -23.78 -30.31 -7.48
C VAL A 38 -25.13 -30.60 -8.14
N ASP A 39 -26.20 -30.77 -7.36
CA ASP A 39 -27.55 -31.04 -7.90
C ASP A 39 -28.14 -29.76 -8.53
N ARG A 40 -28.05 -28.63 -7.83
CA ARG A 40 -28.49 -27.33 -8.37
C ARG A 40 -27.65 -26.92 -9.58
N VAL A 41 -26.33 -27.16 -9.52
CA VAL A 41 -25.40 -26.89 -10.61
C VAL A 41 -25.77 -27.73 -11.84
N ALA A 42 -26.02 -29.03 -11.67
CA ALA A 42 -26.44 -29.90 -12.76
C ALA A 42 -27.75 -29.42 -13.41
N ALA A 43 -28.77 -29.09 -12.62
CA ALA A 43 -30.04 -28.57 -13.14
C ALA A 43 -29.86 -27.25 -13.91
N THR A 44 -28.99 -26.36 -13.42
CA THR A 44 -28.67 -25.10 -14.10
C THR A 44 -27.93 -25.34 -15.42
N MET A 45 -26.93 -26.22 -15.41
CA MET A 45 -26.18 -26.59 -16.62
C MET A 45 -27.05 -27.29 -17.66
N GLU A 46 -28.04 -28.10 -17.24
CA GLU A 46 -29.01 -28.72 -18.15
C GLU A 46 -29.89 -27.66 -18.83
N ARG A 47 -30.43 -26.70 -18.06
CA ARG A 47 -31.22 -25.59 -18.62
C ARG A 47 -30.42 -24.74 -19.60
N LEU A 48 -29.15 -24.49 -19.30
CA LEU A 48 -28.24 -23.76 -20.19
C LEU A 48 -27.77 -24.59 -21.40
N GLY A 49 -28.15 -25.87 -21.49
CA GLY A 49 -27.77 -26.78 -22.57
C GLY A 49 -26.32 -27.24 -22.52
N LEU A 50 -25.63 -27.10 -21.38
CA LEU A 50 -24.22 -27.47 -21.21
C LEU A 50 -24.00 -28.97 -20.97
N LEU A 51 -25.01 -29.69 -20.45
CA LEU A 51 -24.99 -31.15 -20.29
C LEU A 51 -25.66 -31.90 -21.47
N GLY A 52 -26.38 -31.16 -22.33
CA GLY A 52 -27.15 -31.67 -23.47
C GLY A 52 -28.49 -32.29 -23.05
N GLY A 53 -29.56 -31.98 -23.78
CA GLY A 53 -30.91 -32.52 -23.51
C GLY A 53 -31.07 -33.98 -23.96
N SER A 54 -31.91 -34.73 -23.21
CA SER A 54 -32.30 -36.14 -23.44
C SER A 54 -31.15 -37.15 -23.68
N ALA A 55 -30.03 -36.94 -23.01
CA ALA A 55 -28.86 -37.81 -23.05
C ALA A 55 -28.87 -38.83 -21.90
N THR A 56 -28.38 -40.05 -22.11
CA THR A 56 -28.23 -41.02 -21.00
C THR A 56 -27.23 -40.48 -19.97
N PRO A 57 -27.23 -40.95 -18.71
CA PRO A 57 -26.24 -40.51 -17.71
C PRO A 57 -24.78 -40.65 -18.17
N ALA A 58 -24.46 -41.68 -18.97
CA ALA A 58 -23.13 -41.90 -19.54
C ALA A 58 -22.77 -40.88 -20.65
N ASP A 59 -23.76 -40.44 -21.43
CA ASP A 59 -23.59 -39.41 -22.45
C ASP A 59 -23.38 -38.03 -21.81
N GLN A 60 -24.09 -37.74 -20.72
CA GLN A 60 -23.91 -36.52 -19.93
C GLN A 60 -22.51 -36.47 -19.30
N GLU A 61 -22.04 -37.60 -18.73
CA GLU A 61 -20.68 -37.72 -18.16
C GLU A 61 -19.60 -37.42 -19.22
N SER A 62 -19.73 -38.02 -20.42
CA SER A 62 -18.77 -37.83 -21.51
C SER A 62 -18.79 -36.41 -22.07
N ARG A 63 -19.97 -35.79 -22.17
CA ARG A 63 -20.12 -34.40 -22.67
C ARG A 63 -19.59 -33.38 -21.68
N LEU A 64 -19.84 -33.58 -20.38
CA LEU A 64 -19.34 -32.71 -19.32
C LEU A 64 -17.82 -32.63 -19.34
N ALA A 65 -17.15 -33.78 -19.50
CA ALA A 65 -15.69 -33.87 -19.54
C ALA A 65 -15.04 -33.08 -20.68
N VAL A 66 -15.71 -32.93 -21.83
CA VAL A 66 -15.18 -32.24 -23.02
C VAL A 66 -15.78 -30.85 -23.25
N ASN A 67 -16.72 -30.41 -22.40
CA ASN A 67 -17.39 -29.12 -22.58
C ASN A 67 -16.45 -27.97 -22.20
N VAL A 68 -15.96 -27.25 -23.20
CA VAL A 68 -15.02 -26.13 -23.03
C VAL A 68 -15.59 -24.98 -22.19
N VAL A 69 -16.91 -24.77 -22.19
CA VAL A 69 -17.58 -23.74 -21.38
C VAL A 69 -17.59 -24.15 -19.91
N VAL A 70 -17.91 -25.42 -19.62
CA VAL A 70 -17.86 -25.94 -18.25
C VAL A 70 -16.42 -25.91 -17.72
N GLY A 71 -15.43 -26.29 -18.54
CA GLY A 71 -14.02 -26.16 -18.16
C GLY A 71 -13.61 -24.73 -17.82
N ALA A 72 -14.10 -23.73 -18.56
CA ALA A 72 -13.83 -22.32 -18.27
C ALA A 72 -14.52 -21.82 -17.00
N LEU A 73 -15.75 -22.27 -16.71
CA LEU A 73 -16.45 -21.97 -15.46
C LEU A 73 -15.73 -22.60 -14.26
N ALA A 74 -15.29 -23.85 -14.36
CA ALA A 74 -14.53 -24.56 -13.33
C ALA A 74 -13.17 -23.92 -13.05
N ALA A 75 -12.56 -23.28 -14.05
CA ALA A 75 -11.29 -22.56 -13.90
C ALA A 75 -11.45 -21.18 -13.23
N ALA A 76 -12.67 -20.65 -13.11
CA ALA A 76 -12.91 -19.34 -12.51
C ALA A 76 -12.58 -19.32 -11.00
N ALA A 77 -12.43 -18.13 -10.42
CA ALA A 77 -12.08 -17.98 -9.01
C ALA A 77 -13.13 -18.61 -8.07
N ASP A 78 -14.40 -18.45 -8.41
CA ASP A 78 -15.56 -19.12 -7.82
C ASP A 78 -16.45 -19.68 -8.95
N PRO A 79 -16.42 -21.01 -9.19
CA PRO A 79 -17.22 -21.65 -10.24
C PRO A 79 -18.73 -21.52 -10.04
N ASP A 80 -19.20 -21.60 -8.78
CA ASP A 80 -20.61 -21.49 -8.44
C ASP A 80 -21.13 -20.07 -8.73
N LEU A 81 -20.34 -19.04 -8.38
CA LEU A 81 -20.64 -17.64 -8.72
C LEU A 81 -20.64 -17.43 -10.24
N ALA A 82 -19.66 -17.99 -10.95
CA ALA A 82 -19.55 -17.84 -12.39
C ALA A 82 -20.78 -18.41 -13.12
N LEU A 83 -21.21 -19.62 -12.73
CA LEU A 83 -22.38 -20.28 -13.31
C LEU A 83 -23.67 -19.50 -12.97
N ALA A 84 -23.85 -19.10 -11.71
CA ALA A 84 -25.04 -18.36 -11.30
C ALA A 84 -25.16 -17.01 -12.01
N ALA A 85 -24.05 -16.31 -12.22
CA ALA A 85 -24.06 -15.02 -12.92
C ALA A 85 -24.25 -15.20 -14.45
N LEU A 86 -23.70 -16.26 -15.05
CA LEU A 86 -23.94 -16.59 -16.45
C LEU A 86 -25.43 -16.91 -16.68
N ASP A 87 -26.00 -17.67 -15.77
CA ASP A 87 -27.41 -18.05 -15.79
C ASP A 87 -28.35 -16.84 -15.74
N GLN A 88 -28.11 -15.93 -14.79
CA GLN A 88 -28.85 -14.67 -14.70
C GLN A 88 -28.70 -13.80 -15.95
N LEU A 89 -27.52 -13.79 -16.57
CA LEU A 89 -27.28 -13.06 -17.82
C LEU A 89 -28.06 -13.68 -18.99
N VAL A 90 -28.06 -15.02 -19.11
CA VAL A 90 -28.81 -15.74 -20.14
C VAL A 90 -30.31 -15.49 -19.99
N ASP A 91 -30.83 -15.50 -18.75
CA ASP A 91 -32.23 -15.19 -18.47
C ASP A 91 -32.57 -13.74 -18.83
N ALA A 92 -31.69 -12.78 -18.50
CA ALA A 92 -31.88 -11.36 -18.82
C ALA A 92 -31.84 -11.06 -20.32
N LEU A 93 -31.07 -11.83 -21.10
CA LEU A 93 -31.05 -11.76 -22.57
C LEU A 93 -32.31 -12.37 -23.21
N GLY A 94 -32.99 -13.26 -22.49
CA GLY A 94 -34.12 -14.02 -23.02
C GLY A 94 -33.70 -15.21 -23.89
N PRO A 95 -34.66 -16.06 -24.33
CA PRO A 95 -34.36 -17.41 -24.84
C PRO A 95 -33.56 -17.47 -26.15
N ALA A 96 -33.68 -16.47 -27.03
CA ALA A 96 -32.97 -16.45 -28.31
C ALA A 96 -31.53 -15.97 -28.12
N ASP A 97 -31.35 -14.76 -27.58
CA ASP A 97 -30.05 -14.14 -27.38
C ASP A 97 -29.23 -14.86 -26.31
N GLY A 98 -29.88 -15.42 -25.28
CA GLY A 98 -29.24 -16.25 -24.27
C GLY A 98 -28.63 -17.54 -24.85
N ARG A 99 -29.34 -18.22 -25.76
CA ARG A 99 -28.77 -19.36 -26.52
C ARG A 99 -27.64 -18.91 -27.44
N GLY A 100 -27.76 -17.72 -28.03
CA GLY A 100 -26.70 -17.08 -28.81
C GLY A 100 -25.41 -16.90 -28.00
N LEU A 101 -25.50 -16.33 -26.79
CA LEU A 101 -24.37 -16.16 -25.89
C LEU A 101 -23.68 -17.50 -25.55
N VAL A 102 -24.44 -18.53 -25.19
CA VAL A 102 -23.86 -19.86 -24.89
C VAL A 102 -23.16 -20.44 -26.11
N ALA A 103 -23.73 -20.30 -27.30
CA ALA A 103 -23.08 -20.71 -28.54
C ALA A 103 -21.80 -19.91 -28.83
N ASP A 104 -21.79 -18.61 -28.57
CA ASP A 104 -20.60 -17.77 -28.73
C ASP A 104 -19.50 -18.10 -27.73
N LEU A 105 -19.85 -18.48 -26.49
CA LEU A 105 -18.88 -19.02 -25.53
C LEU A 105 -18.26 -20.33 -26.01
N ALA A 106 -19.03 -21.19 -26.67
CA ALA A 106 -18.50 -22.42 -27.25
C ALA A 106 -17.53 -22.14 -28.41
N ARG A 107 -17.86 -21.17 -29.28
CA ARG A 107 -17.08 -20.84 -30.49
C ARG A 107 -15.85 -19.98 -30.23
N HIS A 108 -15.95 -18.95 -29.38
CA HIS A 108 -14.93 -17.92 -29.23
C HIS A 108 -14.15 -18.12 -27.92
N ALA A 109 -12.92 -18.64 -28.04
CA ALA A 109 -12.08 -18.92 -26.87
C ALA A 109 -11.74 -17.67 -26.04
N GLY A 110 -11.44 -16.55 -26.70
CA GLY A 110 -11.14 -15.28 -26.04
C GLY A 110 -12.31 -14.78 -25.19
N LEU A 111 -13.51 -14.70 -25.78
CA LEU A 111 -14.72 -14.32 -25.07
C LEU A 111 -14.99 -15.24 -23.87
N ARG A 112 -14.89 -16.56 -24.10
CA ARG A 112 -15.16 -17.56 -23.07
C ARG A 112 -14.29 -17.37 -21.83
N VAL A 113 -12.98 -17.23 -22.02
CA VAL A 113 -12.06 -17.00 -20.91
C VAL A 113 -12.36 -15.68 -20.21
N ARG A 114 -12.49 -14.58 -20.97
CA ARG A 114 -12.75 -13.25 -20.41
C ARG A 114 -14.05 -13.20 -19.58
N LEU A 115 -15.14 -13.70 -20.13
CA LEU A 115 -16.44 -13.65 -19.47
C LEU A 115 -16.47 -14.55 -18.23
N CYS A 116 -16.07 -15.83 -18.34
CA CYS A 116 -16.12 -16.76 -17.21
C CYS A 116 -15.25 -16.30 -16.03
N VAL A 117 -14.05 -15.78 -16.30
CA VAL A 117 -13.17 -15.30 -15.23
C VAL A 117 -13.75 -14.05 -14.56
N VAL A 118 -14.34 -13.11 -15.31
CA VAL A 118 -15.04 -11.96 -14.72
C VAL A 118 -16.19 -12.40 -13.83
N LEU A 119 -17.05 -13.29 -14.34
CA LEU A 119 -18.24 -13.75 -13.61
C LEU A 119 -17.88 -14.47 -12.31
N GLY A 120 -16.83 -15.30 -12.31
CA GLY A 120 -16.36 -15.97 -11.08
C GLY A 120 -15.51 -15.09 -10.16
N ALA A 121 -15.02 -13.94 -10.62
CA ALA A 121 -14.26 -13.01 -9.79
C ALA A 121 -15.10 -11.86 -9.24
N SER A 122 -16.21 -11.48 -9.88
CA SER A 122 -16.97 -10.28 -9.51
C SER A 122 -18.48 -10.49 -9.56
N ARG A 123 -19.07 -10.55 -8.37
CA ARG A 123 -20.53 -10.50 -8.22
C ARG A 123 -21.08 -9.19 -8.75
N ALA A 124 -20.40 -8.07 -8.49
CA ALA A 124 -20.86 -6.76 -8.91
C ALA A 124 -20.88 -6.57 -10.43
N LEU A 125 -19.91 -7.14 -11.16
CA LEU A 125 -19.94 -7.11 -12.63
C LEU A 125 -20.93 -8.13 -13.21
N GLY A 126 -21.13 -9.28 -12.56
CA GLY A 126 -22.25 -10.19 -12.88
C GLY A 126 -23.61 -9.51 -12.74
N ASP A 127 -23.86 -8.84 -11.60
CA ASP A 127 -25.08 -8.06 -11.35
C ASP A 127 -25.24 -6.88 -12.33
N HIS A 128 -24.14 -6.33 -12.85
CA HIS A 128 -24.18 -5.29 -13.90
C HIS A 128 -24.60 -5.88 -15.24
N LEU A 129 -24.04 -7.01 -15.64
CA LEU A 129 -24.41 -7.72 -16.87
C LEU A 129 -25.85 -8.20 -16.84
N ALA A 130 -26.36 -8.70 -15.69
CA ALA A 130 -27.78 -9.05 -15.56
C ALA A 130 -28.72 -7.85 -15.77
N ARG A 131 -28.30 -6.63 -15.38
CA ARG A 131 -29.08 -5.39 -15.57
C ARG A 131 -28.90 -4.76 -16.96
N HIS A 132 -27.75 -4.96 -17.58
CA HIS A 132 -27.40 -4.42 -18.89
C HIS A 132 -26.87 -5.56 -19.79
N PRO A 133 -27.74 -6.50 -20.19
CA PRO A 133 -27.33 -7.76 -20.78
C PRO A 133 -26.58 -7.64 -22.10
N ALA A 134 -26.74 -6.55 -22.86
CA ALA A 134 -25.96 -6.35 -24.09
C ALA A 134 -24.47 -6.03 -23.83
N ASP A 135 -24.09 -5.62 -22.62
CA ASP A 135 -22.75 -5.12 -22.32
C ASP A 135 -21.66 -6.20 -22.38
N TRP A 136 -22.00 -7.50 -22.36
CA TRP A 136 -21.00 -8.58 -22.53
C TRP A 136 -20.30 -8.50 -23.89
N GLN A 137 -20.94 -7.90 -24.90
CA GLN A 137 -20.40 -7.79 -26.26
C GLN A 137 -19.08 -7.00 -26.31
N VAL A 138 -18.82 -6.13 -25.33
CA VAL A 138 -17.52 -5.43 -25.26
C VAL A 138 -16.35 -6.36 -24.97
N LEU A 139 -16.61 -7.62 -24.59
CA LEU A 139 -15.62 -8.67 -24.38
C LEU A 139 -15.39 -9.56 -25.61
N LEU A 140 -16.15 -9.36 -26.70
CA LEU A 140 -15.98 -10.12 -27.94
C LEU A 140 -14.63 -9.88 -28.63
N PRO A 141 -14.14 -8.64 -28.82
CA PRO A 141 -12.96 -8.40 -29.65
C PRO A 141 -11.72 -9.16 -29.15
N ASP A 142 -11.04 -9.87 -30.05
CA ASP A 142 -9.84 -10.64 -29.71
C ASP A 142 -8.63 -9.76 -29.39
N GLU A 143 -8.62 -8.54 -29.92
CA GLU A 143 -7.63 -7.48 -29.66
C GLU A 143 -7.54 -7.09 -28.19
N LEU A 144 -8.54 -7.45 -27.36
CA LEU A 144 -8.48 -7.25 -25.91
C LEU A 144 -7.36 -8.03 -25.24
N GLY A 145 -6.74 -9.02 -25.91
CA GLY A 145 -5.49 -9.62 -25.44
C GLY A 145 -4.24 -8.76 -25.68
N GLY A 146 -4.34 -7.67 -26.45
CA GLY A 146 -3.24 -6.85 -26.91
C GLY A 146 -3.12 -5.49 -26.19
N ALA A 147 -2.61 -4.50 -26.91
CA ALA A 147 -2.36 -3.15 -26.39
C ALA A 147 -3.64 -2.50 -25.80
N PRO A 148 -3.50 -1.63 -24.78
CA PRO A 148 -4.62 -0.91 -24.19
C PRO A 148 -5.36 -0.08 -25.25
N PRO A 149 -6.69 0.09 -25.11
CA PRO A 149 -7.40 1.04 -25.95
C PRO A 149 -6.81 2.44 -25.72
N GLU A 150 -6.69 3.21 -26.80
CA GLU A 150 -6.21 4.58 -26.70
C GLU A 150 -7.10 5.40 -25.74
N ALA A 151 -6.49 6.16 -24.82
CA ALA A 151 -7.22 6.92 -23.81
C ALA A 151 -8.28 7.86 -24.43
N GLY A 152 -8.01 8.40 -25.61
CA GLY A 152 -8.98 9.20 -26.38
C GLY A 152 -10.27 8.44 -26.73
N ARG A 153 -10.19 7.13 -26.99
CA ARG A 153 -11.36 6.29 -27.33
C ARG A 153 -12.28 6.08 -26.12
N VAL A 154 -11.70 5.89 -24.93
CA VAL A 154 -12.48 5.75 -23.68
C VAL A 154 -13.16 7.07 -23.34
N ARG A 155 -12.42 8.19 -23.40
CA ARG A 155 -12.97 9.53 -23.24
C ARG A 155 -14.14 9.79 -24.21
N ALA A 156 -13.96 9.49 -25.49
CA ALA A 156 -14.99 9.69 -26.49
C ALA A 156 -16.25 8.86 -26.22
N THR A 157 -16.09 7.64 -25.73
CA THR A 157 -17.21 6.77 -25.35
C THR A 157 -18.02 7.37 -24.20
N LEU A 158 -17.35 7.84 -23.14
CA LEU A 158 -18.04 8.43 -21.99
C LEU A 158 -18.71 9.78 -22.31
N LEU A 159 -18.09 10.60 -23.16
CA LEU A 159 -18.69 11.86 -23.62
C LEU A 159 -19.95 11.62 -24.46
N ARG A 160 -19.89 10.67 -25.41
CA ARG A 160 -21.07 10.30 -26.20
C ARG A 160 -22.20 9.73 -25.34
N ALA A 161 -21.87 8.99 -24.28
CA ALA A 161 -22.88 8.44 -23.36
C ALA A 161 -23.69 9.53 -22.65
N VAL A 162 -23.12 10.72 -22.46
CA VAL A 162 -23.81 11.89 -21.87
C VAL A 162 -24.31 12.86 -22.94
N GLY A 163 -24.26 12.44 -24.21
CA GLY A 163 -24.66 13.22 -25.38
C GLY A 163 -23.77 14.45 -25.68
N ALA A 164 -22.53 14.45 -25.19
CA ALA A 164 -21.54 15.47 -25.52
C ALA A 164 -20.73 15.07 -26.76
N ASP A 165 -20.33 16.06 -27.58
CA ASP A 165 -19.42 15.83 -28.69
C ASP A 165 -17.96 15.74 -28.19
N PRO A 166 -17.26 14.60 -28.39
CA PRO A 166 -15.87 14.48 -27.99
C PRO A 166 -14.88 15.34 -28.78
N ALA A 167 -15.27 15.86 -29.95
CA ALA A 167 -14.48 16.76 -30.78
C ALA A 167 -14.51 18.21 -30.28
N ASP A 168 -15.49 18.59 -29.45
CA ASP A 168 -15.58 19.93 -28.89
C ASP A 168 -14.44 20.21 -27.91
N ARG A 169 -13.90 21.44 -27.99
CA ARG A 169 -12.89 21.93 -27.03
C ARG A 169 -13.44 22.07 -25.61
N THR A 170 -14.73 22.33 -25.49
CA THR A 170 -15.46 22.43 -24.22
C THR A 170 -16.74 21.60 -24.30
N PRO A 171 -16.64 20.26 -24.22
CA PRO A 171 -17.79 19.39 -24.39
C PRO A 171 -18.91 19.73 -23.41
N ARG A 172 -20.15 19.71 -23.88
CA ARG A 172 -21.35 19.97 -23.08
C ARG A 172 -22.29 18.78 -23.23
N ALA A 173 -22.73 18.22 -22.12
CA ALA A 173 -23.72 17.13 -22.11
C ALA A 173 -25.11 17.66 -22.50
N VAL A 174 -26.05 16.75 -22.76
CA VAL A 174 -27.43 17.11 -23.11
C VAL A 174 -28.16 17.84 -21.98
N ASP A 175 -27.92 17.45 -20.73
CA ASP A 175 -28.46 18.06 -19.51
C ASP A 175 -27.68 17.59 -18.27
N ASP A 176 -28.10 17.99 -17.07
CA ASP A 176 -27.56 17.51 -15.79
C ASP A 176 -28.55 16.67 -14.94
N ARG A 177 -29.52 16.04 -15.60
CA ARG A 177 -30.58 15.25 -14.96
C ARG A 177 -30.09 13.85 -14.56
N PRO A 178 -30.80 13.16 -13.63
CA PRO A 178 -30.43 11.82 -13.18
C PRO A 178 -30.22 10.78 -14.29
N ALA A 179 -30.97 10.86 -15.39
CA ALA A 179 -30.82 9.95 -16.52
C ALA A 179 -29.44 10.07 -17.21
N THR A 180 -28.92 11.29 -17.37
CA THR A 180 -27.59 11.56 -17.94
C THR A 180 -26.49 11.09 -16.98
N LEU A 181 -26.71 11.26 -15.66
CA LEU A 181 -25.84 10.70 -14.63
C LEU A 181 -25.81 9.17 -14.67
N ASP A 182 -26.96 8.52 -14.86
CA ASP A 182 -27.08 7.06 -15.00
C ASP A 182 -26.37 6.57 -16.27
N ALA A 183 -26.52 7.26 -17.40
CA ALA A 183 -25.84 6.92 -18.64
C ALA A 183 -24.30 6.92 -18.51
N LEU A 184 -23.74 7.91 -17.82
CA LEU A 184 -22.30 7.93 -17.49
C LEU A 184 -21.88 6.72 -16.65
N ARG A 185 -22.67 6.35 -15.63
CA ARG A 185 -22.38 5.21 -14.74
C ARG A 185 -22.42 3.88 -15.48
N VAL A 186 -23.40 3.69 -16.36
CA VAL A 186 -23.50 2.48 -17.19
C VAL A 186 -22.31 2.40 -18.14
N ALA A 187 -22.00 3.47 -18.87
CA ALA A 187 -20.86 3.50 -19.78
C ALA A 187 -19.52 3.28 -19.07
N TYR A 188 -19.34 3.84 -17.86
CA TYR A 188 -18.16 3.60 -17.05
C TYR A 188 -18.03 2.14 -16.61
N ARG A 189 -19.12 1.51 -16.14
CA ARG A 189 -19.09 0.09 -15.75
C ARG A 189 -18.80 -0.84 -16.92
N ARG A 190 -19.34 -0.53 -18.10
CA ARG A 190 -19.03 -1.22 -19.35
C ARG A 190 -17.54 -1.11 -19.69
N ALA A 191 -16.93 0.05 -19.52
CA ALA A 191 -15.49 0.21 -19.71
C ALA A 191 -14.67 -0.50 -18.62
N LEU A 192 -15.13 -0.45 -17.36
CA LEU A 192 -14.51 -1.15 -16.23
C LEU A 192 -14.51 -2.67 -16.44
N LEU A 193 -15.57 -3.21 -17.05
CA LEU A 193 -15.67 -4.63 -17.43
C LEU A 193 -14.52 -5.05 -18.35
N VAL A 194 -14.15 -4.20 -19.31
CA VAL A 194 -13.01 -4.45 -20.23
C VAL A 194 -11.69 -4.49 -19.46
N VAL A 195 -11.45 -3.50 -18.60
CA VAL A 195 -10.23 -3.45 -17.77
C VAL A 195 -10.15 -4.68 -16.85
N ALA A 196 -11.27 -5.03 -16.21
CA ALA A 196 -11.37 -6.21 -15.36
C ALA A 196 -11.06 -7.50 -16.11
N ALA A 197 -11.61 -7.70 -17.30
CA ALA A 197 -11.33 -8.88 -18.10
C ALA A 197 -9.85 -8.98 -18.49
N ARG A 198 -9.22 -7.86 -18.88
CA ARG A 198 -7.79 -7.82 -19.26
C ARG A 198 -6.88 -8.13 -18.06
N ASP A 199 -7.13 -7.50 -16.93
CA ASP A 199 -6.39 -7.70 -15.69
C ASP A 199 -6.56 -9.13 -15.12
N LEU A 200 -7.79 -9.64 -15.10
CA LEU A 200 -8.09 -10.97 -14.58
C LEU A 200 -7.49 -12.10 -15.43
N THR A 201 -7.38 -11.90 -16.74
CA THR A 201 -6.78 -12.88 -17.67
C THR A 201 -5.26 -12.75 -17.78
N GLY A 202 -4.66 -11.75 -17.14
CA GLY A 202 -3.22 -11.48 -17.25
C GLY A 202 -2.80 -10.94 -18.62
N ALA A 203 -3.74 -10.42 -19.42
CA ALA A 203 -3.47 -9.80 -20.72
C ALA A 203 -2.71 -8.47 -20.57
N VAL A 204 -2.76 -7.86 -19.39
CA VAL A 204 -2.01 -6.66 -19.03
C VAL A 204 -1.25 -6.87 -17.73
N ALA A 205 -0.10 -6.20 -17.59
CA ALA A 205 0.54 -6.09 -16.29
C ALA A 205 -0.31 -5.20 -15.36
N LEU A 206 -0.16 -5.39 -14.05
CA LEU A 206 -0.84 -4.58 -13.05
C LEU A 206 -0.60 -3.07 -13.27
N ASP A 207 0.63 -2.69 -13.62
CA ASP A 207 1.03 -1.31 -13.85
C ASP A 207 0.13 -0.68 -14.94
N ASP A 208 -0.09 -1.41 -16.04
CA ASP A 208 -0.97 -1.00 -17.13
C ASP A 208 -2.44 -1.00 -16.70
N ALA A 209 -2.91 -2.02 -15.96
CA ALA A 209 -4.28 -2.05 -15.44
C ALA A 209 -4.59 -0.84 -14.55
N THR A 210 -3.66 -0.48 -13.64
CA THR A 210 -3.82 0.69 -12.77
C THR A 210 -3.79 2.02 -13.53
N ALA A 211 -3.06 2.05 -14.64
CA ALA A 211 -3.01 3.19 -15.54
C ALA A 211 -4.31 3.33 -16.36
N GLU A 212 -4.83 2.22 -16.90
CA GLU A 212 -6.13 2.16 -17.58
C GLU A 212 -7.27 2.61 -16.64
N LEU A 213 -7.27 2.15 -15.38
CA LEU A 213 -8.23 2.59 -14.37
C LEU A 213 -8.14 4.09 -14.09
N ALA A 214 -6.93 4.64 -14.00
CA ALA A 214 -6.73 6.07 -13.77
C ALA A 214 -7.18 6.91 -14.97
N ASP A 215 -6.95 6.43 -16.19
CA ASP A 215 -7.36 7.13 -17.42
C ASP A 215 -8.88 7.01 -17.67
N LEU A 216 -9.50 5.90 -17.23
CA LEU A 216 -10.95 5.74 -17.19
C LEU A 216 -11.59 6.73 -16.19
N ALA A 217 -11.02 6.88 -14.99
CA ALA A 217 -11.47 7.88 -14.02
C ALA A 217 -11.29 9.32 -14.52
N ALA A 218 -10.16 9.62 -15.19
CA ALA A 218 -9.92 10.90 -15.85
C ALA A 218 -10.98 11.20 -16.93
N SER A 219 -11.26 10.23 -17.79
CA SER A 219 -12.31 10.32 -18.82
C SER A 219 -13.70 10.56 -18.22
N ALA A 220 -13.99 9.92 -17.09
CA ALA A 220 -15.24 10.11 -16.35
C ALA A 220 -15.35 11.51 -15.72
N LEU A 221 -14.25 12.06 -15.19
CA LEU A 221 -14.22 13.43 -14.69
C LEU A 221 -14.47 14.45 -15.80
N ASP A 222 -13.97 14.19 -17.01
CA ASP A 222 -14.20 15.06 -18.16
C ASP A 222 -15.67 15.01 -18.63
N ALA A 223 -16.28 13.82 -18.65
CA ALA A 223 -17.72 13.68 -18.89
C ALA A 223 -18.56 14.33 -17.77
N ALA A 224 -18.14 14.20 -16.51
CA ALA A 224 -18.78 14.89 -15.38
C ALA A 224 -18.68 16.41 -15.50
N LEU A 225 -17.57 16.94 -16.05
CA LEU A 225 -17.44 18.36 -16.36
C LEU A 225 -18.37 18.79 -17.51
N ALA A 226 -18.57 17.95 -18.52
CA ALA A 226 -19.54 18.22 -19.59
C ALA A 226 -20.98 18.30 -19.05
N ILE A 227 -21.33 17.43 -18.09
CA ILE A 227 -22.61 17.48 -17.35
C ILE A 227 -22.70 18.75 -16.51
N ALA A 228 -21.64 19.09 -15.76
CA ALA A 228 -21.60 20.31 -14.95
C ALA A 228 -21.80 21.58 -15.79
N ARG A 229 -21.24 21.61 -17.02
CA ARG A 229 -21.45 22.70 -17.98
C ARG A 229 -22.91 22.79 -18.40
N ALA A 230 -23.57 21.67 -18.67
CA ALA A 230 -24.97 21.63 -19.08
C ALA A 230 -25.91 22.29 -18.05
N GLY A 231 -25.66 22.07 -16.76
CA GLY A 231 -26.39 22.69 -15.65
C GLY A 231 -25.91 24.08 -15.21
N LEU A 232 -24.92 24.67 -15.90
CA LEU A 232 -24.42 26.01 -15.58
C LEU A 232 -25.38 27.08 -16.13
N ASP A 233 -25.64 28.11 -15.33
CA ASP A 233 -26.41 29.29 -15.75
C ASP A 233 -25.74 29.94 -16.99
N PRO A 234 -26.47 30.06 -18.12
CA PRO A 234 -25.95 30.70 -19.33
C PRO A 234 -25.50 32.16 -19.13
N GLN A 235 -25.94 32.83 -18.07
CA GLN A 235 -25.52 34.20 -17.73
C GLN A 235 -24.11 34.27 -17.12
N LEU A 236 -23.57 33.16 -16.63
CA LEU A 236 -22.22 33.12 -16.09
C LEU A 236 -21.18 33.15 -17.23
N PRO A 237 -20.08 33.90 -17.07
CA PRO A 237 -19.07 34.00 -18.13
C PRO A 237 -18.40 32.63 -18.37
N PRO A 238 -17.99 32.34 -19.61
CA PRO A 238 -17.17 31.17 -19.89
C PRO A 238 -15.86 31.26 -19.12
N VAL A 239 -15.43 30.15 -18.53
CA VAL A 239 -14.19 30.09 -17.75
C VAL A 239 -13.42 28.81 -18.05
N ARG A 240 -12.10 28.91 -18.11
CA ARG A 240 -11.19 27.76 -18.17
C ARG A 240 -11.02 27.19 -16.78
N LEU A 241 -11.32 25.90 -16.65
CA LEU A 241 -11.16 25.11 -15.43
C LEU A 241 -10.33 23.86 -15.76
N ALA A 242 -9.26 23.64 -15.02
CA ALA A 242 -8.48 22.41 -15.05
C ALA A 242 -8.73 21.58 -13.80
N VAL A 243 -8.82 20.26 -13.98
CA VAL A 243 -8.89 19.29 -12.89
C VAL A 243 -7.54 18.57 -12.82
N ILE A 244 -6.87 18.68 -11.67
CA ILE A 244 -5.57 18.06 -11.43
C ILE A 244 -5.80 16.81 -10.59
N GLY A 245 -5.53 15.64 -11.16
CA GLY A 245 -5.52 14.37 -10.45
C GLY A 245 -4.32 14.32 -9.51
N MET A 246 -4.59 13.92 -8.28
CA MET A 246 -3.63 13.76 -7.20
C MET A 246 -3.57 12.29 -6.79
N GLY A 247 -2.69 11.97 -5.83
CA GLY A 247 -2.64 10.63 -5.23
C GLY A 247 -2.52 9.52 -6.28
N LYS A 248 -3.33 8.47 -6.15
CA LYS A 248 -3.31 7.32 -7.07
C LYS A 248 -3.74 7.67 -8.50
N CYS A 249 -4.76 8.53 -8.64
CA CYS A 249 -5.26 8.95 -9.96
C CYS A 249 -4.20 9.73 -10.75
N GLY A 250 -3.54 10.67 -10.07
CA GLY A 250 -2.46 11.46 -10.65
C GLY A 250 -1.20 10.62 -10.97
N GLY A 251 -0.91 9.61 -10.14
CA GLY A 251 0.19 8.68 -10.32
C GLY A 251 -0.01 7.61 -11.39
N ARG A 252 -1.21 7.50 -11.99
CA ARG A 252 -1.64 6.36 -12.82
C ARG A 252 -1.54 5.01 -12.10
N GLU A 253 -1.98 4.99 -10.84
CA GLU A 253 -1.91 3.83 -9.94
C GLU A 253 -3.27 3.55 -9.26
N LEU A 254 -4.37 3.82 -9.98
CA LEU A 254 -5.71 3.73 -9.40
C LEU A 254 -6.12 2.27 -9.16
N ASN A 255 -6.96 2.04 -8.13
CA ASN A 255 -7.61 0.74 -7.95
C ASN A 255 -9.03 0.76 -8.49
N TYR A 256 -9.65 -0.42 -8.63
CA TYR A 256 -11.07 -0.57 -8.99
C TYR A 256 -12.00 0.28 -8.13
N VAL A 257 -11.71 0.41 -6.83
CA VAL A 257 -12.52 1.20 -5.90
C VAL A 257 -11.60 2.11 -5.09
N SER A 258 -11.47 3.36 -5.53
CA SER A 258 -10.69 4.39 -4.85
C SER A 258 -11.41 5.74 -4.93
N ASP A 259 -11.19 6.57 -3.93
CA ASP A 259 -11.49 7.99 -4.08
C ASP A 259 -10.58 8.56 -5.18
N VAL A 260 -11.10 9.54 -5.91
CA VAL A 260 -10.33 10.25 -6.93
C VAL A 260 -9.95 11.60 -6.35
N ASP A 261 -8.72 11.67 -5.84
CA ASP A 261 -8.16 12.89 -5.27
C ASP A 261 -7.94 13.95 -6.37
N VAL A 262 -8.51 15.15 -6.24
CA VAL A 262 -8.37 16.22 -7.24
C VAL A 262 -8.14 17.61 -6.63
N LEU A 263 -7.52 18.49 -7.43
CA LEU A 263 -7.52 19.94 -7.25
C LEU A 263 -8.21 20.61 -8.43
N PHE A 264 -8.88 21.73 -8.18
CA PHE A 264 -9.50 22.55 -9.22
C PHE A 264 -8.73 23.86 -9.39
N VAL A 265 -8.29 24.12 -10.62
CA VAL A 265 -7.53 25.32 -10.99
C VAL A 265 -8.33 26.11 -12.00
N ALA A 266 -8.65 27.36 -11.67
CA ALA A 266 -9.22 28.31 -12.62
C ALA A 266 -8.12 29.16 -13.25
N GLU A 267 -8.39 29.71 -14.43
CA GLU A 267 -7.52 30.73 -15.02
C GLU A 267 -7.46 31.98 -14.15
N ASP A 268 -6.38 32.76 -14.32
CA ASP A 268 -6.25 34.07 -13.68
C ASP A 268 -7.10 35.10 -14.45
N GLY A 269 -7.86 35.92 -13.73
CA GLY A 269 -8.61 37.04 -14.31
C GLY A 269 -7.74 38.25 -14.66
N ALA A 270 -6.46 38.05 -15.01
CA ALA A 270 -5.50 39.13 -15.18
C ALA A 270 -5.88 40.01 -16.37
N GLY A 271 -6.48 41.18 -16.09
CA GLY A 271 -6.90 42.16 -17.09
C GLY A 271 -8.42 42.40 -17.16
N SER A 272 -9.24 41.71 -16.36
CA SER A 272 -10.68 42.00 -16.23
C SER A 272 -10.97 42.85 -14.98
N ASP A 273 -12.08 43.59 -15.00
CA ASP A 273 -12.57 44.31 -13.83
C ASP A 273 -12.79 43.34 -12.66
N THR A 274 -12.63 43.81 -11.41
CA THR A 274 -12.72 42.95 -10.22
C THR A 274 -14.04 42.18 -10.13
N ALA A 275 -15.13 42.74 -10.67
CA ALA A 275 -16.44 42.09 -10.72
C ALA A 275 -16.46 40.88 -11.68
N ASP A 276 -15.80 40.99 -12.84
CA ASP A 276 -15.71 39.94 -13.85
C ASP A 276 -14.83 38.79 -13.39
N ALA A 277 -13.69 39.10 -12.77
CA ALA A 277 -12.82 38.10 -12.16
C ALA A 277 -13.56 37.28 -11.07
N GLN A 278 -14.38 37.95 -10.25
CA GLN A 278 -15.23 37.27 -9.27
C GLN A 278 -16.33 36.44 -9.94
N ALA A 279 -16.94 36.91 -11.02
CA ALA A 279 -17.95 36.16 -11.77
C ALA A 279 -17.37 34.89 -12.40
N ALA A 280 -16.18 34.98 -13.00
CA ALA A 280 -15.46 33.82 -13.54
C ALA A 280 -15.11 32.80 -12.45
N LEU A 281 -14.63 33.25 -11.28
CA LEU A 281 -14.33 32.34 -10.16
C LEU A 281 -15.59 31.69 -9.58
N ARG A 282 -16.72 32.41 -9.54
CA ARG A 282 -18.03 31.83 -9.20
C ARG A 282 -18.42 30.75 -10.21
N ALA A 283 -18.31 31.02 -11.52
CA ALA A 283 -18.59 30.05 -12.57
C ALA A 283 -17.70 28.80 -12.44
N ALA A 284 -16.41 28.98 -12.20
CA ALA A 284 -15.46 27.89 -12.01
C ALA A 284 -15.80 27.04 -10.78
N THR A 285 -16.22 27.68 -9.69
CA THR A 285 -16.67 27.00 -8.47
C THR A 285 -17.94 26.18 -8.72
N ARG A 286 -18.92 26.73 -9.45
CA ARG A 286 -20.15 26.01 -9.82
C ARG A 286 -19.87 24.80 -10.72
N LEU A 287 -18.91 24.92 -11.65
CA LEU A 287 -18.44 23.81 -12.46
C LEU A 287 -17.79 22.71 -11.59
N ALA A 288 -16.90 23.08 -10.67
CA ALA A 288 -16.27 22.14 -9.76
C ALA A 288 -17.29 21.41 -8.85
N GLU A 289 -18.24 22.14 -8.27
CA GLU A 289 -19.38 21.57 -7.52
C GLU A 289 -20.21 20.61 -8.40
N GLY A 290 -20.42 20.97 -9.66
CA GLY A 290 -21.08 20.14 -10.66
C GLY A 290 -20.35 18.84 -10.95
N VAL A 291 -19.02 18.87 -11.08
CA VAL A 291 -18.17 17.67 -11.26
C VAL A 291 -18.29 16.75 -10.05
N VAL A 292 -18.13 17.30 -8.84
CA VAL A 292 -18.25 16.54 -7.58
C VAL A 292 -19.64 15.90 -7.46
N ARG A 293 -20.70 16.65 -7.78
CA ARG A 293 -22.08 16.14 -7.80
C ARG A 293 -22.27 15.04 -8.83
N ALA A 294 -21.86 15.27 -10.08
CA ALA A 294 -22.12 14.34 -11.18
C ALA A 294 -21.46 12.98 -10.96
N ALA A 295 -20.24 12.96 -10.39
CA ALA A 295 -19.53 11.74 -10.04
C ALA A 295 -20.04 11.11 -8.73
N GLY A 296 -20.27 11.91 -7.69
CA GLY A 296 -20.52 11.43 -6.32
C GLY A 296 -21.97 11.14 -5.95
N LEU A 297 -22.95 11.71 -6.67
CA LEU A 297 -24.38 11.52 -6.35
C LEU A 297 -24.78 10.04 -6.50
N VAL A 298 -25.59 9.53 -5.57
CA VAL A 298 -26.15 8.17 -5.69
C VAL A 298 -27.44 8.24 -6.50
N THR A 299 -27.48 7.58 -7.64
CA THR A 299 -28.65 7.50 -8.53
C THR A 299 -29.20 6.08 -8.58
N SER A 300 -30.16 5.80 -9.48
CA SER A 300 -30.68 4.44 -9.70
C SER A 300 -29.57 3.48 -10.16
N ALA A 301 -28.59 4.00 -10.91
CA ALA A 301 -27.39 3.28 -11.28
C ALA A 301 -26.27 3.43 -10.22
N GLY A 302 -26.54 3.78 -8.96
CA GLY A 302 -25.53 3.91 -7.89
C GLY A 302 -24.65 5.17 -8.00
N ALA A 303 -23.49 5.18 -7.35
CA ALA A 303 -22.49 6.24 -7.52
C ALA A 303 -21.36 5.79 -8.45
N LEU A 304 -20.63 6.75 -9.04
CA LEU A 304 -19.46 6.46 -9.87
C LEU A 304 -18.22 6.21 -8.99
N PHE A 305 -17.78 7.26 -8.30
CA PHE A 305 -16.77 7.27 -7.25
C PHE A 305 -16.88 8.59 -6.49
N GLN A 306 -16.26 8.67 -5.31
CA GLN A 306 -16.15 9.93 -4.59
C GLN A 306 -14.98 10.74 -5.15
N VAL A 307 -15.23 12.03 -5.37
CA VAL A 307 -14.20 13.00 -5.74
C VAL A 307 -13.69 13.63 -4.45
N ASP A 308 -12.46 13.29 -4.07
CA ASP A 308 -11.85 13.81 -2.83
C ASP A 308 -11.08 15.10 -3.13
N VAL A 309 -11.55 16.19 -2.52
CA VAL A 309 -10.96 17.53 -2.63
C VAL A 309 -10.15 17.90 -1.39
N GLY A 310 -9.84 16.93 -0.52
CA GLY A 310 -9.19 17.13 0.77
C GLY A 310 -7.72 17.52 0.69
N LEU A 311 -7.07 17.31 -0.46
CA LEU A 311 -5.67 17.71 -0.70
C LEU A 311 -5.51 19.17 -1.14
N ARG A 312 -6.60 19.93 -1.25
CA ARG A 312 -6.54 21.35 -1.62
C ARG A 312 -5.88 22.21 -0.54
N PRO A 313 -5.33 23.39 -0.89
CA PRO A 313 -4.83 24.35 0.08
C PRO A 313 -5.79 24.59 1.24
N GLU A 314 -5.28 24.58 2.49
CA GLU A 314 -6.07 24.61 3.74
C GLU A 314 -7.06 23.45 3.95
N GLY A 315 -7.04 22.42 3.11
CA GLY A 315 -7.87 21.22 3.25
C GLY A 315 -9.37 21.55 3.24
N ARG A 316 -10.10 21.06 4.24
CA ARG A 316 -11.56 21.27 4.35
C ARG A 316 -11.95 22.74 4.54
N ASP A 317 -11.07 23.54 5.15
CA ASP A 317 -11.32 24.95 5.45
C ASP A 317 -10.99 25.87 4.27
N GLY A 318 -10.33 25.33 3.24
CA GLY A 318 -10.00 26.06 2.02
C GLY A 318 -11.11 26.10 0.99
N VAL A 319 -11.08 27.13 0.15
CA VAL A 319 -11.99 27.27 -1.00
C VAL A 319 -11.82 26.11 -2.00
N LEU A 320 -12.91 25.72 -2.66
CA LEU A 320 -12.93 24.59 -3.59
C LEU A 320 -12.06 24.83 -4.84
N VAL A 321 -12.09 26.06 -5.36
CA VAL A 321 -11.37 26.47 -6.58
C VAL A 321 -10.49 27.67 -6.26
N ARG A 322 -9.26 27.64 -6.77
CA ARG A 322 -8.34 28.78 -6.73
C ARG A 322 -7.81 29.05 -8.14
N THR A 323 -7.48 30.30 -8.41
CA THR A 323 -6.76 30.65 -9.65
C THR A 323 -5.32 30.11 -9.59
N LEU A 324 -4.62 30.11 -10.73
CA LEU A 324 -3.22 29.68 -10.80
C LEU A 324 -2.31 30.54 -9.90
N ASP A 325 -2.50 31.86 -9.90
CA ASP A 325 -1.73 32.78 -9.05
C ASP A 325 -2.05 32.63 -7.55
N SER A 326 -3.30 32.35 -7.21
CA SER A 326 -3.68 32.04 -5.82
C SER A 326 -2.99 30.77 -5.31
N HIS A 327 -2.91 29.72 -6.13
CA HIS A 327 -2.12 28.52 -5.80
C HIS A 327 -0.63 28.84 -5.66
N ARG A 328 -0.07 29.64 -6.58
CA ARG A 328 1.34 30.05 -6.55
C ARG A 328 1.70 30.79 -5.26
N ALA A 329 0.85 31.74 -4.83
CA ALA A 329 1.03 32.47 -3.59
C ALA A 329 1.01 31.51 -2.39
N TYR A 330 0.07 30.56 -2.38
CA TYR A 330 -0.08 29.62 -1.28
C TYR A 330 1.10 28.67 -1.12
N TYR A 331 1.49 27.98 -2.19
CA TYR A 331 2.57 26.99 -2.12
C TYR A 331 3.94 27.62 -1.80
N ARG A 332 4.14 28.90 -2.12
CA ARG A 332 5.36 29.63 -1.74
C ARG A 332 5.41 30.00 -0.25
N ARG A 333 4.27 30.35 0.35
CA ARG A 333 4.23 30.98 1.68
C ARG A 333 3.79 30.04 2.81
N TRP A 334 2.75 29.23 2.57
CA TRP A 334 2.04 28.53 3.67
C TRP A 334 2.08 27.01 3.58
N ALA A 335 2.38 26.44 2.41
CA ALA A 335 2.34 24.99 2.24
C ALA A 335 3.31 24.23 3.15
N ARG A 336 2.83 23.12 3.70
CA ARG A 336 3.59 22.20 4.54
C ARG A 336 4.32 21.15 3.70
N THR A 337 5.34 20.53 4.28
CA THR A 337 6.17 19.51 3.62
C THR A 337 5.37 18.40 2.94
N TRP A 338 4.37 17.85 3.65
CA TRP A 338 3.58 16.72 3.16
C TRP A 338 2.77 17.07 1.90
N GLU A 339 2.42 18.34 1.68
CA GLU A 339 1.69 18.79 0.49
C GLU A 339 2.55 18.64 -0.76
N PHE A 340 3.87 18.88 -0.65
CA PHE A 340 4.81 18.64 -1.75
C PHE A 340 4.98 17.16 -2.07
N GLN A 341 4.91 16.29 -1.06
CA GLN A 341 4.88 14.84 -1.29
C GLN A 341 3.61 14.41 -2.04
N ALA A 342 2.45 15.02 -1.74
CA ALA A 342 1.23 14.76 -2.49
C ALA A 342 1.33 15.27 -3.95
N LEU A 343 1.97 16.43 -4.15
CA LEU A 343 2.18 17.05 -5.47
C LEU A 343 3.15 16.27 -6.38
N LEU A 344 3.93 15.32 -5.87
CA LEU A 344 4.72 14.39 -6.70
C LEU A 344 3.87 13.71 -7.78
N LYS A 345 2.60 13.45 -7.47
CA LYS A 345 1.67 12.75 -8.35
C LYS A 345 0.75 13.69 -9.13
N ALA A 346 0.91 15.01 -9.05
CA ALA A 346 0.03 15.95 -9.75
C ALA A 346 0.06 15.74 -11.28
N ARG A 347 -1.13 15.54 -11.87
CA ARG A 347 -1.33 15.31 -13.30
C ARG A 347 -2.63 15.98 -13.77
N PRO A 348 -2.65 16.72 -14.89
CA PRO A 348 -3.92 17.16 -15.49
C PRO A 348 -4.75 15.93 -15.91
N VAL A 349 -6.00 15.83 -15.45
CA VAL A 349 -6.87 14.67 -15.73
C VAL A 349 -8.17 15.02 -16.46
N ALA A 350 -8.67 16.25 -16.33
CA ALA A 350 -9.87 16.69 -17.04
C ALA A 350 -9.89 18.23 -17.19
N GLY A 351 -10.75 18.73 -18.06
CA GLY A 351 -10.87 20.16 -18.33
C GLY A 351 -9.75 20.73 -19.19
N ASP A 352 -9.34 21.97 -18.93
CA ASP A 352 -8.36 22.67 -19.74
C ASP A 352 -6.93 22.13 -19.52
N THR A 353 -6.40 21.44 -20.53
CA THR A 353 -5.11 20.76 -20.45
C THR A 353 -3.93 21.73 -20.38
N ALA A 354 -4.01 22.89 -21.03
CA ALA A 354 -2.95 23.90 -21.01
C ALA A 354 -2.83 24.53 -19.62
N LEU A 355 -3.95 24.94 -19.02
CA LEU A 355 -3.98 25.48 -17.65
C LEU A 355 -3.50 24.44 -16.62
N GLY A 356 -3.86 23.16 -16.82
CA GLY A 356 -3.35 22.08 -15.97
C GLY A 356 -1.84 21.90 -16.09
N ALA A 357 -1.28 21.99 -17.30
CA ALA A 357 0.16 21.94 -17.53
C ALA A 357 0.89 23.12 -16.88
N GLU A 358 0.32 24.33 -16.94
CA GLU A 358 0.84 25.52 -16.26
C GLU A 358 0.89 25.33 -14.74
N PHE A 359 -0.16 24.75 -14.13
CA PHE A 359 -0.17 24.40 -12.71
C PHE A 359 0.96 23.43 -12.36
N CYS A 360 1.09 22.33 -13.11
CA CYS A 360 2.14 21.33 -12.89
C CYS A 360 3.55 21.94 -13.01
N ALA A 361 3.77 22.79 -14.01
CA ALA A 361 5.04 23.50 -14.19
C ALA A 361 5.33 24.47 -13.03
N MET A 362 4.29 25.12 -12.50
CA MET A 362 4.41 26.04 -11.36
C MET A 362 4.83 25.31 -10.07
N VAL A 363 4.26 24.15 -9.77
CA VAL A 363 4.56 23.41 -8.53
C VAL A 363 5.85 22.60 -8.61
N ALA A 364 6.28 22.17 -9.80
CA ALA A 364 7.40 21.25 -9.97
C ALA A 364 8.70 21.73 -9.26
N PRO A 365 9.17 22.99 -9.41
CA PRO A 365 10.37 23.47 -8.70
C PRO A 365 10.21 23.45 -7.17
N LEU A 366 9.00 23.66 -6.65
CA LEU A 366 8.72 23.66 -5.21
C LEU A 366 8.74 22.23 -4.63
N VAL A 367 8.27 21.25 -5.41
CA VAL A 367 8.29 19.83 -5.03
C VAL A 367 9.74 19.33 -4.88
N TRP A 368 10.59 19.60 -5.87
CA TRP A 368 11.97 19.08 -5.89
C TRP A 368 12.96 19.85 -5.00
N THR A 369 12.52 20.95 -4.39
CA THR A 369 13.26 21.67 -3.35
C THR A 369 12.71 21.40 -1.94
N ALA A 370 11.59 20.68 -1.81
CA ALA A 370 10.92 20.43 -0.54
C ALA A 370 11.79 19.67 0.48
N ALA A 371 12.66 18.76 0.03
CA ALA A 371 13.60 18.04 0.88
C ALA A 371 14.63 18.95 1.59
N SER A 372 14.83 20.19 1.12
CA SER A 372 15.71 21.18 1.75
C SER A 372 15.01 22.01 2.83
N ARG A 373 13.70 21.83 3.06
CA ARG A 373 12.95 22.59 4.07
C ARG A 373 13.32 22.12 5.48
N PRO A 374 13.35 23.03 6.47
CA PRO A 374 13.47 22.65 7.88
C PRO A 374 12.40 21.64 8.26
N HIS A 375 12.74 20.68 9.13
CA HIS A 375 11.82 19.64 9.62
C HIS A 375 11.21 18.71 8.57
N PHE A 376 11.68 18.72 7.31
CA PHE A 376 11.18 17.89 6.21
C PHE A 376 10.89 16.44 6.65
N VAL A 377 11.84 15.84 7.34
CA VAL A 377 11.71 14.46 7.79
C VAL A 377 10.89 14.29 9.04
N ALA A 378 10.96 15.21 10.00
CA ALA A 378 10.11 15.14 11.17
C ALA A 378 8.62 15.14 10.73
N ASP A 379 8.29 15.94 9.72
CA ASP A 379 6.96 16.00 9.10
C ASP A 379 6.59 14.68 8.40
N VAL A 380 7.49 14.16 7.56
CA VAL A 380 7.30 12.92 6.80
C VAL A 380 7.13 11.71 7.73
N ARG A 381 7.90 11.65 8.83
CA ARG A 381 7.76 10.60 9.87
C ARG A 381 6.51 10.77 10.73
N ALA A 382 6.17 11.99 11.12
CA ALA A 382 4.94 12.26 11.86
C ALA A 382 3.70 11.83 11.04
N MET A 383 3.72 12.08 9.73
CA MET A 383 2.68 11.61 8.82
C MET A 383 2.60 10.07 8.78
N ARG A 384 3.72 9.36 8.62
CA ARG A 384 3.75 7.89 8.65
C ARG A 384 3.20 7.34 9.95
N ARG A 385 3.69 7.83 11.10
CA ARG A 385 3.23 7.38 12.43
C ARG A 385 1.74 7.59 12.63
N ARG A 386 1.22 8.76 12.23
CA ARG A 386 -0.21 9.09 12.33
C ARG A 386 -1.08 8.14 11.51
N VAL A 387 -0.61 7.74 10.33
CA VAL A 387 -1.32 6.81 9.44
C VAL A 387 -1.28 5.37 9.98
N SER A 388 -0.17 4.96 10.59
CA SER A 388 -0.03 3.60 11.14
C SER A 388 -0.68 3.41 12.51
N SER A 389 -0.84 4.48 13.32
CA SER A 389 -1.39 4.39 14.68
C SER A 389 -2.91 4.26 14.76
N THR A 390 -3.62 4.29 13.63
CA THR A 390 -5.10 4.22 13.61
C THR A 390 -5.65 2.79 13.68
N LEU A 391 -4.80 1.77 13.62
CA LEU A 391 -5.22 0.36 13.60
C LEU A 391 -4.80 -0.36 14.88
N SER A 392 -5.68 -1.20 15.42
CA SER A 392 -5.29 -2.18 16.44
C SER A 392 -4.27 -3.18 15.88
N ARG A 393 -3.48 -3.82 16.76
CA ARG A 393 -2.47 -4.81 16.36
C ARG A 393 -3.06 -5.95 15.51
N ALA A 394 -4.26 -6.43 15.85
CA ALA A 394 -4.94 -7.51 15.12
C ALA A 394 -5.45 -7.07 13.74
N GLN A 395 -5.83 -5.80 13.57
CA GLN A 395 -6.21 -5.24 12.26
C GLN A 395 -4.98 -4.98 11.39
N ALA A 396 -3.90 -4.45 11.98
CA ALA A 396 -2.67 -4.11 11.27
C ALA A 396 -2.05 -5.34 10.56
N GLN A 397 -2.09 -6.53 11.18
CA GLN A 397 -1.52 -7.75 10.59
C GLN A 397 -2.23 -8.24 9.32
N ARG A 398 -3.52 -7.92 9.14
CA ARG A 398 -4.32 -8.32 7.97
C ARG A 398 -4.52 -7.19 6.97
N ASN A 399 -4.09 -5.97 7.28
CA ASN A 399 -4.32 -4.82 6.42
C ASN A 399 -3.21 -4.69 5.37
N LEU A 400 -3.56 -4.92 4.10
CA LEU A 400 -2.62 -4.90 2.97
C LEU A 400 -2.03 -3.50 2.71
N LYS A 401 -2.73 -2.45 3.15
CA LYS A 401 -2.38 -1.07 2.84
C LYS A 401 -1.56 -0.40 3.94
N LEU A 402 -2.07 -0.44 5.17
CA LEU A 402 -1.56 0.29 6.33
C LEU A 402 -0.82 -0.60 7.33
N GLY A 403 -0.89 -1.93 7.17
CA GLY A 403 -0.15 -2.87 7.99
C GLY A 403 1.37 -2.73 7.79
N PRO A 404 2.20 -3.11 8.79
CA PRO A 404 3.65 -3.15 8.62
C PRO A 404 4.05 -4.07 7.46
N GLY A 405 4.84 -3.58 6.51
CA GLY A 405 5.18 -4.29 5.28
C GLY A 405 4.10 -4.21 4.18
N GLY A 406 3.09 -3.35 4.35
CA GLY A 406 2.01 -3.14 3.39
C GLY A 406 2.36 -2.13 2.28
N LEU A 407 1.38 -1.85 1.41
CA LEU A 407 1.53 -0.96 0.26
C LEU A 407 2.07 0.43 0.62
N ARG A 408 1.60 0.99 1.75
CA ARG A 408 2.00 2.33 2.17
C ARG A 408 3.48 2.40 2.54
N ASP A 409 4.05 1.34 3.09
CA ASP A 409 5.49 1.29 3.39
C ASP A 409 6.31 1.35 2.09
N VAL A 410 5.89 0.64 1.04
CA VAL A 410 6.55 0.68 -0.27
C VAL A 410 6.43 2.06 -0.92
N GLU A 411 5.22 2.61 -1.01
CA GLU A 411 4.96 3.94 -1.59
C GLU A 411 5.79 5.02 -0.89
N PHE A 412 5.85 4.95 0.44
CA PHE A 412 6.59 5.90 1.25
C PHE A 412 8.11 5.79 1.05
N ALA A 413 8.64 4.56 0.93
CA ALA A 413 10.03 4.30 0.63
C ALA A 413 10.48 4.99 -0.66
N VAL A 414 9.75 4.73 -1.73
CA VAL A 414 10.07 5.25 -3.04
C VAL A 414 9.94 6.77 -3.06
N GLN A 415 8.84 7.32 -2.55
CA GLN A 415 8.61 8.77 -2.55
C GLN A 415 9.66 9.55 -1.75
N LEU A 416 10.12 9.02 -0.61
CA LEU A 416 11.18 9.68 0.13
C LEU A 416 12.47 9.73 -0.69
N LEU A 417 12.89 8.60 -1.26
CA LEU A 417 14.10 8.53 -2.09
C LEU A 417 13.98 9.45 -3.31
N GLN A 418 12.80 9.54 -3.93
CA GLN A 418 12.54 10.51 -5.00
C GLN A 418 12.71 11.96 -4.52
N LEU A 419 12.17 12.34 -3.37
CA LEU A 419 12.28 13.71 -2.87
C LEU A 419 13.74 14.08 -2.53
N VAL A 420 14.51 13.14 -2.00
CA VAL A 420 15.93 13.34 -1.66
C VAL A 420 16.79 13.47 -2.93
N HIS A 421 16.66 12.52 -3.86
CA HIS A 421 17.56 12.43 -5.03
C HIS A 421 17.04 13.18 -6.26
N GLY A 422 15.72 13.35 -6.40
CA GLY A 422 15.07 14.03 -7.54
C GLY A 422 15.38 15.53 -7.65
N ARG A 423 15.98 16.12 -6.61
CA ARG A 423 16.55 17.47 -6.64
C ARG A 423 17.68 17.57 -7.69
N VAL A 424 18.56 16.57 -7.72
CA VAL A 424 19.76 16.56 -8.57
C VAL A 424 19.62 15.64 -9.78
N ASP A 425 18.77 14.62 -9.72
CA ASP A 425 18.49 13.73 -10.85
C ASP A 425 17.04 13.86 -11.33
N ALA A 426 16.86 14.53 -12.47
CA ALA A 426 15.54 14.71 -13.07
C ALA A 426 14.88 13.41 -13.54
N LYS A 427 15.64 12.32 -13.75
CA LYS A 427 15.09 11.01 -14.16
C LYS A 427 14.28 10.34 -13.06
N LEU A 428 14.44 10.77 -11.81
CA LEU A 428 13.66 10.29 -10.66
C LEU A 428 12.32 11.02 -10.49
N ARG A 429 12.03 12.01 -11.33
CA ARG A 429 10.82 12.84 -11.26
C ARG A 429 9.59 12.18 -11.86
N GLU A 430 9.49 10.87 -11.66
CA GLU A 430 8.39 10.02 -12.08
C GLU A 430 7.20 10.13 -11.13
N ARG A 431 5.97 9.99 -11.65
CA ARG A 431 4.76 10.04 -10.82
C ARG A 431 4.37 8.66 -10.26
N SER A 432 4.61 7.61 -11.03
CA SER A 432 4.34 6.23 -10.63
C SER A 432 5.43 5.73 -9.69
N THR A 433 5.03 5.03 -8.64
CA THR A 433 5.86 4.36 -7.64
C THR A 433 6.78 3.33 -8.30
N LEU A 434 6.26 2.52 -9.23
CA LEU A 434 7.07 1.48 -9.88
C LEU A 434 8.05 2.06 -10.90
N ALA A 435 7.64 3.08 -11.67
CA ALA A 435 8.55 3.80 -12.57
C ALA A 435 9.66 4.52 -11.80
N ALA A 436 9.32 5.14 -10.67
CA ALA A 436 10.29 5.77 -9.78
C ALA A 436 11.26 4.77 -9.16
N LEU A 437 10.78 3.61 -8.71
CA LEU A 437 11.62 2.54 -8.17
C LEU A 437 12.60 2.00 -9.23
N ASP A 438 12.15 1.83 -10.47
CA ASP A 438 13.01 1.45 -11.58
C ASP A 438 14.05 2.55 -11.90
N GLY A 439 13.66 3.83 -11.89
CA GLY A 439 14.57 4.96 -12.00
C GLY A 439 15.64 4.96 -10.89
N LEU A 440 15.23 4.72 -9.64
CA LEU A 440 16.14 4.60 -8.49
C LEU A 440 17.13 3.44 -8.65
N ALA A 441 16.69 2.31 -9.20
CA ALA A 441 17.53 1.16 -9.47
C ALA A 441 18.54 1.42 -10.60
N ARG A 442 18.09 2.04 -11.70
CA ARG A 442 18.93 2.43 -12.84
C ARG A 442 19.97 3.49 -12.46
N GLY A 443 19.60 4.41 -11.57
CA GLY A 443 20.50 5.43 -11.00
C GLY A 443 21.46 4.91 -9.94
N GLY A 444 21.35 3.65 -9.52
CA GLY A 444 22.21 3.05 -8.50
C GLY A 444 21.90 3.46 -7.05
N TYR A 445 20.80 4.18 -6.82
CA TYR A 445 20.33 4.58 -5.48
C TYR A 445 19.76 3.38 -4.70
N VAL A 446 19.24 2.39 -5.42
CA VAL A 446 18.69 1.14 -4.89
C VAL A 446 19.35 -0.03 -5.61
N GLY A 447 19.75 -1.06 -4.86
CA GLY A 447 20.29 -2.28 -5.46
C GLY A 447 19.27 -2.93 -6.40
N ARG A 448 19.68 -3.31 -7.62
CA ARG A 448 18.76 -3.89 -8.63
C ARG A 448 17.89 -5.04 -8.12
N ARG A 449 18.48 -5.91 -7.28
CA ARG A 449 17.75 -7.02 -6.65
C ARG A 449 16.72 -6.54 -5.63
N ASP A 450 17.10 -5.59 -4.78
CA ASP A 450 16.19 -5.01 -3.79
C ASP A 450 15.01 -4.29 -4.47
N ALA A 451 15.27 -3.57 -5.57
CA ALA A 451 14.22 -2.92 -6.35
C ALA A 451 13.28 -3.95 -6.99
N ALA A 452 13.81 -5.03 -7.57
CA ALA A 452 12.99 -6.10 -8.14
C ALA A 452 12.12 -6.78 -7.07
N ASP A 453 12.70 -7.13 -5.93
CA ASP A 453 11.99 -7.77 -4.82
C ASP A 453 10.89 -6.84 -4.24
N LEU A 454 11.15 -5.53 -4.16
CA LEU A 454 10.17 -4.54 -3.69
C LEU A 454 9.05 -4.29 -4.72
N ALA A 455 9.38 -4.30 -6.01
CA ALA A 455 8.40 -4.18 -7.08
C ALA A 455 7.46 -5.40 -7.11
N GLU A 456 8.01 -6.62 -7.01
CA GLU A 456 7.22 -7.85 -6.92
C GLU A 456 6.29 -7.83 -5.71
N ALA A 457 6.79 -7.41 -4.54
CA ALA A 457 6.00 -7.25 -3.34
C ALA A 457 4.85 -6.24 -3.51
N TYR A 458 5.12 -5.08 -4.11
CA TYR A 458 4.08 -4.10 -4.41
C TYR A 458 3.00 -4.66 -5.33
N ARG A 459 3.41 -5.37 -6.39
CA ARG A 459 2.47 -5.97 -7.34
C ARG A 459 1.60 -7.04 -6.68
N PHE A 460 2.19 -7.92 -5.86
CA PHE A 460 1.43 -8.92 -5.10
C PHE A 460 0.36 -8.26 -4.21
N LEU A 461 0.76 -7.28 -3.39
CA LEU A 461 -0.14 -6.62 -2.45
C LEU A 461 -1.26 -5.85 -3.17
N ARG A 462 -0.93 -5.19 -4.28
CA ARG A 462 -1.89 -4.39 -5.05
C ARG A 462 -2.86 -5.29 -5.82
N ASN A 463 -2.38 -6.38 -6.42
CA ASN A 463 -3.24 -7.40 -7.04
C ASN A 463 -4.23 -7.95 -6.00
N ALA A 464 -3.76 -8.36 -4.82
CA ALA A 464 -4.65 -8.86 -3.77
C ALA A 464 -5.71 -7.82 -3.35
N GLU A 465 -5.32 -6.56 -3.18
CA GLU A 465 -6.25 -5.47 -2.88
C GLU A 465 -7.25 -5.24 -4.03
N HIS A 466 -6.81 -5.30 -5.28
CA HIS A 466 -7.65 -5.16 -6.46
C HIS A 466 -8.70 -6.24 -6.54
N ARG A 467 -8.31 -7.51 -6.38
CA ARG A 467 -9.25 -8.64 -6.41
C ARG A 467 -10.30 -8.48 -5.31
N LEU A 468 -9.89 -8.23 -4.06
CA LEU A 468 -10.82 -7.98 -2.94
C LEU A 468 -11.82 -6.85 -3.23
N GLN A 469 -11.38 -5.76 -3.86
CA GLN A 469 -12.26 -4.66 -4.23
C GLN A 469 -13.22 -5.05 -5.36
N LEU A 470 -12.72 -5.77 -6.37
CA LEU A 470 -13.45 -6.16 -7.57
C LEU A 470 -14.62 -7.10 -7.27
N GLN A 471 -14.52 -7.96 -6.24
CA GLN A 471 -15.57 -8.93 -5.88
C GLN A 471 -16.96 -8.29 -5.81
N ARG A 472 -17.07 -7.16 -5.10
CA ARG A 472 -18.34 -6.46 -4.85
C ARG A 472 -18.29 -4.97 -5.21
N LEU A 473 -17.21 -4.51 -5.86
CA LEU A 473 -16.90 -3.09 -6.08
C LEU A 473 -17.01 -2.27 -4.78
N ARG A 474 -16.37 -2.75 -3.72
CA ARG A 474 -16.33 -2.08 -2.41
C ARG A 474 -14.91 -1.82 -1.95
N ARG A 475 -14.73 -0.78 -1.12
CA ARG A 475 -13.43 -0.50 -0.50
C ARG A 475 -13.12 -1.55 0.55
N VAL A 476 -12.13 -2.40 0.26
CA VAL A 476 -11.61 -3.41 1.18
C VAL A 476 -10.08 -3.36 1.15
N HIS A 477 -9.47 -3.35 2.33
CA HIS A 477 -8.01 -3.34 2.52
C HIS A 477 -7.53 -4.44 3.47
N THR A 478 -8.46 -5.19 4.05
CA THR A 478 -8.18 -6.17 5.10
C THR A 478 -8.47 -7.55 4.54
N LEU A 479 -7.54 -8.48 4.73
CA LEU A 479 -7.72 -9.87 4.34
C LEU A 479 -8.90 -10.51 5.09
N PRO A 480 -9.71 -11.33 4.39
CA PRO A 480 -10.82 -12.05 5.00
C PRO A 480 -10.31 -13.09 5.99
N ARG A 481 -11.20 -13.53 6.89
CA ARG A 481 -10.95 -14.63 7.84
C ARG A 481 -11.54 -15.94 7.36
N ASP A 482 -12.57 -15.87 6.53
CA ASP A 482 -13.26 -17.02 5.99
C ASP A 482 -12.30 -17.79 5.04
N PRO A 483 -12.06 -19.09 5.28
CA PRO A 483 -11.23 -19.93 4.42
C PRO A 483 -11.70 -19.97 2.96
N ASP A 484 -13.01 -19.89 2.71
CA ASP A 484 -13.55 -19.94 1.34
C ASP A 484 -13.33 -18.61 0.62
N GLU A 485 -13.48 -17.46 1.31
CA GLU A 485 -13.10 -16.16 0.74
C GLU A 485 -11.60 -16.06 0.48
N LEU A 486 -10.75 -16.65 1.34
CA LEU A 486 -9.30 -16.73 1.09
C LEU A 486 -8.97 -17.65 -0.09
N ARG A 487 -9.67 -18.77 -0.25
CA ARG A 487 -9.52 -19.68 -1.40
C ARG A 487 -9.93 -18.97 -2.70
N TRP A 488 -11.04 -18.25 -2.69
CA TRP A 488 -11.47 -17.43 -3.82
C TRP A 488 -10.40 -16.37 -4.17
N LEU A 489 -9.87 -15.65 -3.18
CA LEU A 489 -8.81 -14.66 -3.40
C LEU A 489 -7.57 -15.31 -4.02
N ALA A 490 -7.13 -16.45 -3.49
CA ALA A 490 -6.02 -17.21 -4.01
C ALA A 490 -6.24 -17.61 -5.48
N ARG A 491 -7.39 -18.22 -5.80
CA ARG A 491 -7.73 -18.62 -7.17
C ARG A 491 -7.82 -17.43 -8.13
N SER A 492 -8.36 -16.30 -7.67
CA SER A 492 -8.41 -15.05 -8.45
C SER A 492 -7.03 -14.47 -8.78
N LEU A 493 -5.98 -14.91 -8.06
CA LEU A 493 -4.58 -14.55 -8.28
C LEU A 493 -3.78 -15.66 -8.99
N GLY A 494 -4.45 -16.74 -9.44
CA GLY A 494 -3.80 -17.90 -10.07
C GLY A 494 -3.12 -18.85 -9.08
N MET A 495 -3.42 -18.74 -7.78
CA MET A 495 -2.91 -19.62 -6.72
C MET A 495 -3.92 -20.73 -6.41
N ARG A 496 -3.46 -21.90 -5.95
CA ARG A 496 -4.32 -23.08 -5.79
C ARG A 496 -5.15 -23.04 -4.51
N THR A 497 -4.54 -22.62 -3.40
CA THR A 497 -5.14 -22.71 -2.06
C THR A 497 -4.98 -21.39 -1.29
N GLY A 498 -5.86 -21.18 -0.30
CA GLY A 498 -5.72 -20.05 0.64
C GLY A 498 -4.43 -20.11 1.47
N GLU A 499 -3.90 -21.30 1.72
CA GLU A 499 -2.61 -21.51 2.40
C GLU A 499 -1.44 -21.03 1.54
N ASP A 500 -1.43 -21.38 0.25
CA ASP A 500 -0.42 -20.91 -0.72
C ASP A 500 -0.36 -19.36 -0.73
N PHE A 501 -1.54 -18.71 -0.68
CA PHE A 501 -1.65 -17.25 -0.58
C PHE A 501 -1.13 -16.71 0.77
N ALA A 502 -1.55 -17.30 1.89
CA ALA A 502 -1.14 -16.85 3.22
C ALA A 502 0.38 -16.91 3.41
N ASP A 503 1.01 -17.97 2.93
CA ASP A 503 2.46 -18.16 2.97
C ASP A 503 3.19 -17.14 2.09
N ALA A 504 2.68 -16.90 0.88
CA ALA A 504 3.23 -15.87 0.00
C ALA A 504 3.11 -14.47 0.62
N HIS A 505 1.94 -14.13 1.16
CA HIS A 505 1.71 -12.85 1.84
C HIS A 505 2.66 -12.67 3.03
N ALA A 506 2.86 -13.69 3.87
CA ALA A 506 3.79 -13.62 4.99
C ALA A 506 5.26 -13.42 4.53
N ARG A 507 5.67 -14.05 3.42
CA ARG A 507 7.00 -13.80 2.81
C ARG A 507 7.12 -12.38 2.28
N ILE A 508 6.10 -11.87 1.58
CA ILE A 508 6.07 -10.50 1.04
C ILE A 508 6.19 -9.48 2.17
N VAL A 509 5.38 -9.60 3.23
CA VAL A 509 5.44 -8.70 4.40
C VAL A 509 6.83 -8.67 5.04
N ARG A 510 7.47 -9.84 5.23
CA ARG A 510 8.85 -9.91 5.75
C ARG A 510 9.85 -9.22 4.83
N THR A 511 9.71 -9.44 3.52
CA THR A 511 10.57 -8.85 2.48
C THR A 511 10.45 -7.34 2.46
N VAL A 512 9.23 -6.79 2.39
CA VAL A 512 9.00 -5.35 2.42
C VAL A 512 9.56 -4.73 3.69
N ARG A 513 9.35 -5.35 4.86
CA ARG A 513 9.90 -4.83 6.13
C ARG A 513 11.43 -4.80 6.12
N SER A 514 12.07 -5.87 5.65
CA SER A 514 13.53 -5.95 5.57
C SER A 514 14.10 -4.95 4.57
N LEU A 515 13.48 -4.82 3.37
CA LEU A 515 13.91 -3.89 2.35
C LEU A 515 13.63 -2.44 2.74
N HIS A 516 12.48 -2.15 3.35
CA HIS A 516 12.20 -0.84 3.92
C HIS A 516 13.27 -0.49 4.96
N GLN A 517 13.65 -1.40 5.86
CA GLN A 517 14.76 -1.13 6.77
C GLN A 517 16.10 -0.93 6.03
N LYS A 518 16.40 -1.73 5.03
CA LYS A 518 17.65 -1.61 4.26
C LYS A 518 17.73 -0.29 3.50
N LEU A 519 16.71 0.07 2.74
CA LEU A 519 16.70 1.27 1.89
C LEU A 519 16.66 2.57 2.70
N PHE A 520 16.02 2.54 3.88
CA PHE A 520 15.96 3.69 4.77
C PHE A 520 17.11 3.80 5.75
N TYR A 521 17.95 2.77 5.96
CA TYR A 521 19.01 2.84 6.98
C TYR A 521 20.42 2.46 6.47
N ALA A 522 20.55 1.70 5.38
CA ALA A 522 21.86 1.28 4.85
C ALA A 522 22.64 2.40 4.13
N PRO A 523 22.04 3.30 3.31
CA PRO A 523 22.79 4.40 2.70
C PRO A 523 23.44 5.37 3.70
N LEU A 524 22.81 5.63 4.86
CA LEU A 524 23.50 6.33 5.97
C LEU A 524 24.79 5.64 6.34
N LEU A 525 24.76 4.33 6.46
CA LEU A 525 25.87 3.57 7.01
C LEU A 525 26.95 3.32 5.98
N GLU A 526 26.64 3.23 4.70
CA GLU A 526 27.64 3.29 3.64
C GLU A 526 28.28 4.68 3.58
N ALA A 527 27.51 5.76 3.73
CA ALA A 527 28.05 7.11 3.82
C ALA A 527 28.96 7.29 5.05
N VAL A 528 28.60 6.72 6.21
CA VAL A 528 29.45 6.74 7.42
C VAL A 528 30.64 5.75 7.33
N ALA A 529 30.50 4.59 6.68
CA ALA A 529 31.56 3.59 6.57
C ALA A 529 32.63 3.95 5.52
N ARG A 530 32.26 4.72 4.48
CA ARG A 530 33.20 5.29 3.49
C ARG A 530 34.09 6.40 4.07
N LEU A 531 33.86 6.83 5.30
CA LEU A 531 34.71 7.80 6.03
C LEU A 531 36.10 7.27 6.42
N SER A 532 36.57 6.19 5.79
CA SER A 532 37.90 5.59 6.03
C SER A 532 38.93 5.87 4.94
N LYS A 533 38.62 6.61 3.87
CA LYS A 533 39.62 7.09 2.89
C LYS A 533 39.29 8.49 2.34
N GLU A 534 40.19 9.42 2.64
CA GLU A 534 40.57 10.77 2.11
C GLU A 534 39.69 11.63 1.15
N GLU A 535 38.51 11.23 0.64
CA GLU A 535 37.69 12.04 -0.29
C GLU A 535 36.54 12.83 0.39
N ILE A 536 36.84 13.46 1.53
CA ILE A 536 35.94 13.50 2.72
C ILE A 536 34.87 14.63 2.83
N ARG A 537 34.77 15.64 1.95
CA ARG A 537 33.85 16.78 2.24
C ARG A 537 32.40 16.62 1.76
N LEU A 538 32.15 15.97 0.63
CA LEU A 538 30.78 15.83 0.09
C LEU A 538 29.96 14.75 0.82
N SER A 539 30.60 13.65 1.24
CA SER A 539 29.94 12.52 1.92
C SER A 539 29.47 12.83 3.34
N HIS A 540 30.16 13.73 4.07
CA HIS A 540 29.75 14.17 5.42
C HIS A 540 28.44 14.97 5.38
N VAL A 541 28.32 15.88 4.43
CA VAL A 541 27.12 16.70 4.25
C VAL A 541 25.93 15.82 3.88
N GLU A 542 26.14 14.83 3.01
CA GLU A 542 25.11 13.84 2.65
C GLU A 542 24.71 12.98 3.86
N ALA A 543 25.66 12.46 4.65
CA ALA A 543 25.37 11.68 5.85
C ALA A 543 24.62 12.50 6.92
N GLN A 544 24.99 13.78 7.09
CA GLN A 544 24.27 14.70 7.99
C GLN A 544 22.87 15.00 7.49
N GLN A 545 22.69 15.25 6.19
CA GLN A 545 21.36 15.40 5.58
C GLN A 545 20.52 14.15 5.79
N TRP A 546 21.14 12.98 5.75
CA TRP A 546 20.45 11.71 5.97
C TRP A 546 20.11 11.44 7.44
N LEU A 547 20.98 11.78 8.40
CA LEU A 547 20.66 11.74 9.84
C LEU A 547 19.58 12.74 10.21
N ALA A 548 19.65 13.96 9.66
CA ALA A 548 18.53 14.90 9.72
C ALA A 548 17.27 14.25 9.13
N ALA A 549 17.45 13.52 8.02
CA ALA A 549 16.40 12.76 7.38
C ALA A 549 15.96 11.45 8.07
N LEU A 550 16.59 11.10 9.18
CA LEU A 550 16.11 10.07 10.10
C LEU A 550 15.55 10.66 11.40
N GLY A 551 15.58 11.99 11.56
CA GLY A 551 15.03 12.69 12.73
C GLY A 551 16.02 12.86 13.88
N PHE A 552 17.33 12.75 13.62
CA PHE A 552 18.35 13.22 14.56
C PHE A 552 18.35 14.75 14.56
N ALA A 553 18.13 15.35 15.73
CA ALA A 553 18.08 16.79 15.93
C ALA A 553 19.46 17.44 15.83
N ALA A 554 20.53 16.69 16.11
CA ALA A 554 21.90 17.18 15.95
C ALA A 554 22.75 16.24 15.06
N PRO A 555 22.47 16.19 13.74
CA PRO A 555 23.08 15.25 12.80
C PRO A 555 24.60 15.17 12.86
N ASP A 556 25.27 16.31 13.04
CA ASP A 556 26.73 16.36 13.21
C ASP A 556 27.22 15.62 14.46
N ARG A 557 26.54 15.78 15.60
CA ARG A 557 26.89 15.07 16.84
C ARG A 557 26.59 13.58 16.72
N SER A 558 25.44 13.24 16.13
CA SER A 558 25.04 11.84 15.91
C SER A 558 26.03 11.14 14.99
N LEU A 559 26.48 11.79 13.91
CA LEU A 559 27.49 11.27 12.99
C LEU A 559 28.79 10.94 13.73
N ARG A 560 29.28 11.86 14.57
CA ARG A 560 30.46 11.62 15.44
C ARG A 560 30.29 10.45 16.39
N HIS A 561 29.07 10.17 16.87
CA HIS A 561 28.80 8.98 17.70
C HIS A 561 28.90 7.69 16.90
N ILE A 562 28.41 7.68 15.65
CA ILE A 562 28.51 6.52 14.76
C ILE A 562 29.97 6.28 14.39
N GLU A 563 30.71 7.33 14.00
CA GLU A 563 32.15 7.26 13.69
C GLU A 563 32.95 6.66 14.85
N ALA A 564 32.68 7.07 16.09
CA ALA A 564 33.36 6.53 17.27
C ALA A 564 33.15 5.01 17.44
N LEU A 565 32.01 4.47 16.99
CA LEU A 565 31.69 3.04 17.10
C LEU A 565 32.30 2.20 15.98
N ILE A 566 32.48 2.77 14.78
CA ILE A 566 32.87 2.01 13.58
C ILE A 566 34.30 2.29 13.08
N SER A 567 34.95 3.32 13.62
CA SER A 567 36.31 3.71 13.23
C SER A 567 37.36 2.68 13.67
N GLY A 568 38.46 2.61 12.92
CA GLY A 568 39.59 1.70 13.16
C GLY A 568 39.42 0.28 12.61
N VAL A 569 40.42 -0.58 12.82
CA VAL A 569 40.50 -1.95 12.24
C VAL A 569 40.16 -3.06 13.24
N SER A 570 39.61 -2.72 14.41
CA SER A 570 39.32 -3.70 15.45
C SER A 570 38.17 -4.65 15.06
N ARG A 571 38.18 -5.87 15.61
CA ARG A 571 37.07 -6.83 15.48
C ARG A 571 35.75 -6.23 16.01
N THR A 572 35.82 -5.42 17.06
CA THR A 572 34.68 -4.71 17.64
C THR A 572 34.08 -3.73 16.63
N ALA A 573 34.90 -2.89 16.00
CA ALA A 573 34.46 -1.95 14.97
C ALA A 573 33.85 -2.67 13.75
N ALA A 574 34.44 -3.81 13.33
CA ALA A 574 33.90 -4.62 12.25
C ALA A 574 32.50 -5.19 12.56
N ILE A 575 32.27 -5.68 13.79
CA ILE A 575 30.95 -6.16 14.20
C ILE A 575 29.97 -4.99 14.33
N GLN A 576 30.40 -3.84 14.85
CA GLN A 576 29.56 -2.64 14.96
C GLN A 576 29.06 -2.15 13.60
N ARG A 577 29.89 -2.20 12.55
CA ARG A 577 29.44 -1.91 11.17
C ARG A 577 28.29 -2.79 10.70
N HIS A 578 28.20 -4.02 11.20
CA HIS A 578 27.11 -4.94 10.86
C HIS A 578 25.90 -4.78 11.79
N LEU A 579 26.09 -4.40 13.05
CA LEU A 579 25.01 -4.25 14.04
C LEU A 579 24.28 -2.91 13.94
N LEU A 580 25.00 -1.79 13.78
CA LEU A 580 24.39 -0.45 13.69
C LEU A 580 23.25 -0.33 12.65
N PRO A 581 23.34 -0.95 11.45
CA PRO A 581 22.21 -0.96 10.50
C PRO A 581 20.92 -1.54 11.04
N THR A 582 21.02 -2.51 11.95
CA THR A 582 19.84 -3.14 12.56
C THR A 582 19.27 -2.32 13.72
N LEU A 583 20.10 -1.51 14.37
CA LEU A 583 19.74 -0.74 15.57
C LEU A 583 19.23 0.67 15.24
N LEU A 584 19.83 1.32 14.25
CA LEU A 584 19.49 2.69 13.85
C LEU A 584 18.01 2.89 13.49
N PRO A 585 17.28 1.92 12.88
CA PRO A 585 15.84 2.05 12.72
C PRO A 585 15.11 2.29 14.03
N THR A 586 15.36 1.43 15.01
CA THR A 586 14.71 1.49 16.33
C THR A 586 15.12 2.74 17.10
N LEU A 587 16.39 3.15 17.00
CA LEU A 587 16.89 4.40 17.59
C LEU A 587 16.26 5.64 16.92
N ALA A 588 16.24 5.67 15.58
CA ALA A 588 15.64 6.76 14.82
C ALA A 588 14.14 6.88 15.12
N ASP A 589 13.43 5.76 15.28
CA ASP A 589 12.00 5.74 15.59
C ASP A 589 11.61 6.17 17.00
N ALA A 590 12.59 6.33 17.89
CA ALA A 590 12.38 6.76 19.25
C ALA A 590 12.00 8.24 19.41
N PRO A 591 11.50 8.66 20.59
CA PRO A 591 11.21 10.05 20.89
C PRO A 591 12.45 10.96 20.86
N ASP A 592 13.60 10.43 21.25
CA ASP A 592 14.90 11.14 21.26
C ASP A 592 16.01 10.25 20.66
N PRO A 593 16.16 10.26 19.32
CA PRO A 593 17.15 9.44 18.63
C PRO A 593 18.60 9.76 19.02
N ASP A 594 18.89 11.04 19.24
CA ASP A 594 20.22 11.51 19.63
C ASP A 594 20.62 10.95 21.00
N ALA A 595 19.73 11.03 21.99
CA ALA A 595 19.98 10.46 23.31
C ALA A 595 20.09 8.93 23.27
N GLY A 596 19.23 8.25 22.50
CA GLY A 596 19.28 6.80 22.33
C GLY A 596 20.60 6.32 21.71
N LEU A 597 21.08 7.00 20.67
CA LEU A 597 22.36 6.69 20.02
C LEU A 597 23.55 6.97 20.95
N LEU A 598 23.52 8.06 21.70
CA LEU A 598 24.55 8.35 22.71
C LEU A 598 24.57 7.29 23.82
N ALA A 599 23.40 6.87 24.31
CA ALA A 599 23.26 5.82 25.30
C ALA A 599 23.82 4.48 24.78
N TYR A 600 23.47 4.13 23.55
CA TYR A 600 24.01 2.94 22.89
C TYR A 600 25.54 2.97 22.81
N ARG A 601 26.10 4.12 22.38
CA ARG A 601 27.55 4.31 22.32
C ARG A 601 28.19 4.11 23.69
N ARG A 602 27.69 4.75 24.74
CA ARG A 602 28.25 4.66 26.10
C ARG A 602 28.24 3.23 26.63
N VAL A 603 27.13 2.51 26.47
CA VAL A 603 27.02 1.11 26.88
C VAL A 603 27.98 0.24 26.08
N SER A 604 28.08 0.46 24.76
CA SER A 604 29.01 -0.29 23.90
C SER A 604 30.47 -0.01 24.23
N GLU A 605 30.85 1.23 24.57
CA GLU A 605 32.22 1.57 24.97
C GLU A 605 32.57 0.93 26.32
N ALA A 606 31.64 0.95 27.28
CA ALA A 606 31.82 0.31 28.58
C ALA A 606 31.97 -1.23 28.47
N LEU A 607 31.26 -1.85 27.53
CA LEU A 607 31.31 -3.30 27.28
C LEU A 607 32.30 -3.71 26.18
N GLY A 608 32.96 -2.78 25.49
CA GLY A 608 33.63 -3.02 24.21
C GLY A 608 34.78 -4.05 24.24
N ARG A 609 35.29 -4.38 25.44
CA ARG A 609 36.29 -5.42 25.67
C ARG A 609 35.71 -6.76 26.13
N ALA A 610 34.43 -6.80 26.49
CA ALA A 610 33.76 -8.00 26.98
C ALA A 610 33.46 -8.95 25.80
N PRO A 611 34.09 -10.15 25.72
CA PRO A 611 33.96 -11.02 24.55
C PRO A 611 32.52 -11.47 24.28
N TRP A 612 31.68 -11.53 25.30
CA TRP A 612 30.30 -12.02 25.21
C TRP A 612 29.32 -10.98 24.63
N TYR A 613 29.58 -9.68 24.78
CA TYR A 613 28.60 -8.63 24.47
C TYR A 613 28.21 -8.58 23.00
N LEU A 614 29.20 -8.49 22.10
CA LEU A 614 28.92 -8.43 20.68
C LEU A 614 28.40 -9.77 20.12
N ARG A 615 28.79 -10.90 20.72
CA ARG A 615 28.20 -12.21 20.40
C ARG A 615 26.74 -12.27 20.81
N LEU A 616 26.38 -11.76 21.98
CA LEU A 616 24.99 -11.69 22.42
C LEU A 616 24.13 -10.93 21.41
N LEU A 617 24.56 -9.74 20.99
CA LEU A 617 23.80 -8.92 20.04
C LEU A 617 23.68 -9.56 18.65
N ARG A 618 24.69 -10.33 18.23
CA ARG A 618 24.71 -10.99 16.92
C ARG A 618 23.94 -12.32 16.91
N ASP A 619 24.10 -13.12 17.96
CA ASP A 619 23.70 -14.53 17.99
C ASP A 619 22.33 -14.72 18.67
N SER A 620 21.84 -13.73 19.44
CA SER A 620 20.53 -13.80 20.11
C SER A 620 19.46 -13.03 19.34
N ALA A 621 18.45 -13.75 18.86
CA ALA A 621 17.32 -13.17 18.14
C ALA A 621 16.65 -12.05 18.96
N GLY A 622 16.59 -10.85 18.38
CA GLY A 622 15.92 -9.68 18.97
C GLY A 622 16.62 -9.04 20.17
N ALA A 623 17.83 -9.46 20.57
CA ALA A 623 18.56 -8.81 21.68
C ALA A 623 19.02 -7.38 21.31
N ALA A 624 19.53 -7.23 20.08
CA ALA A 624 19.89 -5.94 19.49
C ALA A 624 18.69 -4.97 19.47
N ASP A 625 17.55 -5.42 18.96
CA ASP A 625 16.32 -4.61 18.89
C ASP A 625 15.81 -4.20 20.28
N ARG A 626 15.78 -5.14 21.23
CA ARG A 626 15.42 -4.84 22.63
C ARG A 626 16.36 -3.81 23.25
N LEU A 627 17.68 -3.93 23.03
CA LEU A 627 18.66 -2.97 23.53
C LEU A 627 18.42 -1.57 22.93
N ALA A 628 18.28 -1.46 21.62
CA ALA A 628 17.97 -0.18 20.97
C ALA A 628 16.68 0.44 21.54
N ARG A 629 15.64 -0.38 21.71
CA ARG A 629 14.35 0.08 22.21
C ARG A 629 14.43 0.58 23.66
N VAL A 630 15.02 -0.18 24.58
CA VAL A 630 15.08 0.27 25.99
C VAL A 630 15.96 1.50 26.17
N LEU A 631 17.07 1.60 25.43
CA LEU A 631 17.97 2.75 25.51
C LEU A 631 17.36 4.02 24.88
N ALA A 632 16.61 3.89 23.79
CA ALA A 632 16.05 5.04 23.10
C ALA A 632 14.72 5.54 23.70
N PHE A 633 14.01 4.69 24.43
CA PHE A 633 12.70 5.04 25.02
C PHE A 633 12.79 5.36 26.52
N SER A 634 13.92 5.11 27.18
CA SER A 634 14.08 5.43 28.61
C SER A 634 15.49 5.88 28.97
N ARG A 635 15.62 7.18 29.28
CA ARG A 635 16.83 7.75 29.89
C ARG A 635 17.19 7.07 31.21
N TYR A 636 16.18 6.69 32.00
CA TYR A 636 16.39 6.00 33.27
C TYR A 636 17.09 4.64 33.08
N VAL A 637 16.62 3.84 32.11
CA VAL A 637 17.28 2.55 31.80
C VAL A 637 18.66 2.76 31.22
N ALA A 638 18.84 3.75 30.32
CA ALA A 638 20.15 4.10 29.80
C ALA A 638 21.16 4.46 30.89
N ASP A 639 20.74 5.26 31.88
CA ASP A 639 21.58 5.64 33.02
C ASP A 639 21.90 4.43 33.92
N LEU A 640 20.91 3.57 34.18
CA LEU A 640 21.14 2.33 34.95
C LEU A 640 22.11 1.38 34.24
N MET A 641 21.92 1.15 32.94
CA MET A 641 22.80 0.29 32.12
C MET A 641 24.19 0.87 31.95
N THR A 642 24.35 2.19 31.87
CA THR A 642 25.68 2.83 31.87
C THR A 642 26.42 2.55 33.17
N ARG A 643 25.69 2.53 34.30
CA ARG A 643 26.26 2.22 35.62
C ARG A 643 26.39 0.72 35.92
N ALA A 644 25.71 -0.14 35.17
CA ALA A 644 25.78 -1.60 35.27
C ALA A 644 25.74 -2.24 33.87
N PRO A 645 26.80 -2.12 33.05
CA PRO A 645 26.75 -2.52 31.64
C PRO A 645 26.51 -4.02 31.44
N GLU A 646 26.96 -4.87 32.36
CA GLU A 646 26.73 -6.32 32.31
C GLU A 646 25.24 -6.71 32.31
N SER A 647 24.35 -5.83 32.78
CA SER A 647 22.89 -6.04 32.75
C SER A 647 22.32 -6.18 31.33
N VAL A 648 23.08 -5.84 30.28
CA VAL A 648 22.69 -6.13 28.89
C VAL A 648 22.43 -7.63 28.66
N ARG A 649 23.02 -8.53 29.46
CA ARG A 649 22.74 -9.98 29.40
C ARG A 649 21.26 -10.33 29.62
N LEU A 650 20.54 -9.50 30.36
CA LEU A 650 19.09 -9.66 30.59
C LEU A 650 18.28 -9.53 29.31
N LEU A 651 18.83 -8.90 28.27
CA LEU A 651 18.18 -8.74 26.98
C LEU A 651 18.41 -9.93 26.04
N ARG A 652 18.87 -11.08 26.55
CA ARG A 652 19.07 -12.29 25.74
C ARG A 652 17.76 -12.96 25.37
N THR A 653 16.83 -13.14 26.29
CA THR A 653 15.49 -13.70 26.04
C THR A 653 14.42 -12.96 26.85
N GLU A 654 13.14 -13.12 26.53
CA GLU A 654 12.05 -12.55 27.34
C GLU A 654 11.98 -13.23 28.72
N ALA A 655 12.37 -14.50 28.82
CA ALA A 655 12.45 -15.23 30.08
C ALA A 655 13.49 -14.62 31.04
N ASP A 656 14.59 -14.06 30.50
CA ASP A 656 15.59 -13.35 31.30
C ASP A 656 15.07 -11.99 31.84
N LEU A 657 13.88 -11.55 31.45
CA LEU A 657 13.25 -10.30 31.93
C LEU A 657 12.14 -10.53 32.98
N VAL A 658 11.88 -11.78 33.36
CA VAL A 658 10.93 -12.09 34.43
C VAL A 658 11.50 -11.61 35.77
N PRO A 659 10.77 -10.75 36.53
CA PRO A 659 11.22 -10.27 37.83
C PRO A 659 11.60 -11.38 38.80
N VAL A 660 12.66 -11.17 39.57
CA VAL A 660 13.13 -12.17 40.53
C VAL A 660 12.24 -12.13 41.79
N PRO A 661 11.74 -13.28 42.29
CA PRO A 661 10.93 -13.31 43.49
C PRO A 661 11.67 -12.76 44.71
N ARG A 662 10.91 -12.10 45.61
CA ARG A 662 11.44 -11.47 46.82
C ARG A 662 12.35 -12.38 47.63
N GLU A 663 11.96 -13.62 47.91
CA GLU A 663 12.75 -14.50 48.78
C GLU A 663 14.14 -14.77 48.18
N THR A 664 14.21 -14.87 46.85
CA THR A 664 15.46 -15.11 46.13
C THR A 664 16.36 -13.87 46.16
N LEU A 665 15.78 -12.68 45.95
CA LEU A 665 16.51 -11.41 46.07
C LEU A 665 17.05 -11.20 47.49
N SER A 666 16.20 -11.37 48.51
CA SER A 666 16.58 -11.25 49.93
C SER A 666 17.73 -12.19 50.28
N ARG A 667 17.59 -13.49 49.96
CA ARG A 667 18.64 -14.47 50.23
C ARG A 667 19.96 -14.10 49.55
N THR A 668 19.90 -13.64 48.30
CA THR A 668 21.10 -13.26 47.54
C THR A 668 21.80 -12.06 48.15
N MET A 669 21.04 -11.00 48.46
CA MET A 669 21.60 -9.78 49.05
C MET A 669 22.15 -10.02 50.46
N VAL A 670 21.42 -10.74 51.33
CA VAL A 670 21.88 -11.09 52.68
C VAL A 670 23.15 -11.95 52.65
N ALA A 671 23.20 -12.95 51.76
CA ALA A 671 24.39 -13.78 51.61
C ALA A 671 25.61 -12.98 51.10
N ILE A 672 25.41 -12.00 50.22
CA ILE A 672 26.47 -11.09 49.77
C ILE A 672 26.95 -10.26 50.96
N VAL A 673 26.05 -9.65 51.72
CA VAL A 673 26.42 -8.79 52.86
C VAL A 673 27.21 -9.58 53.90
N HIS A 674 26.75 -10.77 54.32
CA HIS A 674 27.47 -11.58 55.31
C HIS A 674 28.86 -12.07 54.86
N ARG A 675 29.09 -12.23 53.55
CA ARG A 675 30.37 -12.73 53.02
C ARG A 675 31.41 -11.63 52.83
N ASN A 676 31.04 -10.36 52.97
CA ASN A 676 31.94 -9.23 52.80
C ASN A 676 32.19 -8.57 54.18
N PRO A 677 33.42 -8.66 54.72
CA PRO A 677 33.74 -8.12 56.03
C PRO A 677 33.84 -6.59 56.04
N ASP A 678 34.05 -5.97 54.88
CA ASP A 678 34.00 -4.53 54.69
C ASP A 678 32.57 -4.08 54.33
N TRP A 679 32.03 -3.13 55.11
CA TRP A 679 30.65 -2.71 54.98
C TRP A 679 30.40 -1.83 53.74
N GLU A 680 31.40 -1.07 53.27
CA GLU A 680 31.27 -0.24 52.07
C GLU A 680 31.15 -1.13 50.83
N ASP A 681 31.98 -2.17 50.75
CA ASP A 681 31.94 -3.20 49.70
C ASP A 681 30.65 -4.02 49.75
N ALA A 682 30.21 -4.42 50.95
CA ALA A 682 28.95 -5.14 51.14
C ALA A 682 27.74 -4.34 50.62
N VAL A 683 27.67 -3.05 50.98
CA VAL A 683 26.63 -2.12 50.51
C VAL A 683 26.73 -1.92 49.00
N GLY A 684 27.94 -1.75 48.46
CA GLY A 684 28.19 -1.62 47.03
C GLY A 684 27.64 -2.80 46.22
N ARG A 685 27.89 -4.03 46.69
CA ARG A 685 27.44 -5.26 46.04
C ARG A 685 25.93 -5.48 46.19
N ALA A 686 25.33 -5.22 47.35
CA ALA A 686 23.88 -5.29 47.52
C ALA A 686 23.15 -4.28 46.60
N ARG A 687 23.70 -3.05 46.49
CA ARG A 687 23.21 -2.04 45.54
C ARG A 687 23.36 -2.49 44.08
N ALA A 688 24.38 -3.28 43.74
CA ALA A 688 24.53 -3.83 42.39
C ALA A 688 23.40 -4.81 42.05
N VAL A 689 23.07 -5.74 42.97
CA VAL A 689 21.92 -6.67 42.80
C VAL A 689 20.61 -5.91 42.64
N ARG A 690 20.38 -4.90 43.49
CA ARG A 690 19.16 -4.06 43.38
C ARG A 690 19.10 -3.36 42.02
N ARG A 691 20.22 -2.83 41.54
CA ARG A 691 20.29 -2.09 40.27
C ARG A 691 20.02 -2.99 39.08
N GLU A 692 20.58 -4.20 39.07
CA GLU A 692 20.30 -5.20 38.04
C GLU A 692 18.81 -5.55 37.99
N GLU A 693 18.17 -5.71 39.16
CA GLU A 693 16.72 -5.96 39.21
C GLU A 693 15.89 -4.76 38.74
N LEU A 694 16.28 -3.54 39.10
CA LEU A 694 15.62 -2.34 38.56
C LEU A 694 15.76 -2.24 37.03
N VAL A 695 16.91 -2.63 36.46
CA VAL A 695 17.08 -2.72 35.01
C VAL A 695 16.13 -3.78 34.44
N ARG A 696 16.04 -4.96 35.05
CA ARG A 696 15.17 -6.06 34.62
C ARG A 696 13.70 -5.61 34.55
N VAL A 697 13.19 -5.07 35.65
CA VAL A 697 11.79 -4.62 35.76
C VAL A 697 11.50 -3.51 34.76
N ALA A 698 12.38 -2.51 34.65
CA ALA A 698 12.19 -1.41 33.72
C ALA A 698 12.26 -1.85 32.25
N CYS A 699 13.12 -2.80 31.90
CA CYS A 699 13.16 -3.37 30.55
C CYS A 699 11.89 -4.17 30.24
N ALA A 700 11.41 -4.96 31.19
CA ALA A 700 10.20 -5.77 31.03
C ALA A 700 8.94 -4.90 30.83
N ASP A 701 8.83 -3.80 31.58
CA ASP A 701 7.78 -2.78 31.41
C ASP A 701 7.83 -2.15 30.01
N LEU A 702 8.99 -1.60 29.60
CA LEU A 702 9.15 -0.93 28.31
C LEU A 702 8.91 -1.84 27.10
N LEU A 703 9.13 -3.14 27.26
CA LEU A 703 8.90 -4.15 26.21
C LEU A 703 7.46 -4.70 26.24
N GLY A 704 6.64 -4.29 27.21
CA GLY A 704 5.24 -4.71 27.35
C GLY A 704 5.08 -6.13 27.88
N LEU A 705 6.06 -6.63 28.62
CA LEU A 705 6.05 -7.96 29.23
C LEU A 705 5.40 -7.95 30.63
N LEU A 706 5.32 -6.79 31.26
CA LEU A 706 4.66 -6.59 32.55
C LEU A 706 3.55 -5.56 32.45
N ASP A 707 2.49 -5.76 33.22
CA ASP A 707 1.52 -4.71 33.50
C ASP A 707 1.97 -3.84 34.69
N VAL A 708 1.33 -2.68 34.85
CA VAL A 708 1.67 -1.70 35.89
C VAL A 708 1.59 -2.29 37.31
N ALA A 709 0.66 -3.22 37.56
CA ALA A 709 0.52 -3.85 38.87
C ALA A 709 1.68 -4.80 39.17
N ALA A 710 2.13 -5.56 38.17
CA ALA A 710 3.30 -6.44 38.27
C ALA A 710 4.59 -5.65 38.45
N VAL A 711 4.73 -4.50 37.76
CA VAL A 711 5.85 -3.56 37.98
C VAL A 711 5.85 -3.08 39.43
N GLY A 712 4.70 -2.63 39.95
CA GLY A 712 4.58 -2.17 41.34
C GLY A 712 4.99 -3.23 42.37
N ARG A 713 4.57 -4.49 42.17
CA ARG A 713 4.97 -5.61 43.04
C ARG A 713 6.47 -5.87 42.99
N ALA A 714 7.05 -5.96 41.79
CA ALA A 714 8.48 -6.22 41.64
C ALA A 714 9.37 -5.13 42.27
N LEU A 715 8.96 -3.86 42.15
CA LEU A 715 9.66 -2.76 42.81
C LEU A 715 9.57 -2.83 44.34
N ALA A 716 8.40 -3.18 44.88
CA ALA A 716 8.21 -3.39 46.31
C ALA A 716 9.06 -4.56 46.84
N ASP A 717 9.13 -5.66 46.09
CA ASP A 717 9.94 -6.82 46.43
C ASP A 717 11.44 -6.50 46.43
N ALA A 718 11.94 -5.78 45.42
CA ALA A 718 13.33 -5.33 45.37
C ALA A 718 13.67 -4.38 46.54
N ALA A 719 12.73 -3.50 46.92
CA ALA A 719 12.90 -2.62 48.07
C ALA A 719 12.94 -3.40 49.39
N ALA A 720 11.99 -4.32 49.59
CA ALA A 720 11.93 -5.16 50.78
C ALA A 720 13.17 -6.05 50.93
N ALA A 721 13.67 -6.61 49.83
CA ALA A 721 14.92 -7.37 49.82
C ALA A 721 16.12 -6.52 50.21
N THR A 722 16.17 -5.26 49.76
CA THR A 722 17.24 -4.33 50.14
C THR A 722 17.19 -4.02 51.64
N ILE A 723 15.98 -3.80 52.20
CA ILE A 723 15.80 -3.55 53.64
C ILE A 723 16.26 -4.77 54.44
N ALA A 724 15.84 -5.97 54.03
CA ALA A 724 16.22 -7.21 54.71
C ALA A 724 17.74 -7.48 54.71
N ALA A 725 18.47 -7.00 53.70
CA ALA A 725 19.92 -7.11 53.66
C ALA A 725 20.65 -5.99 54.44
N THR A 726 19.92 -4.96 54.87
CA THR A 726 20.47 -3.84 55.67
C THR A 726 20.29 -4.07 57.16
N LEU A 727 19.20 -4.73 57.55
CA LEU A 727 18.95 -5.24 58.91
C LEU A 727 19.88 -6.40 59.22
#